data_AF-A0AA36MUX5-F1
#
_entry.id   AF-A0AA36MUX5-F1
#
_cell.length_a   1.000
_cell.length_b   1.000
_cell.length_c   1.000
_cell.angle_alpha   90.00
_cell.angle_beta   90.00
_cell.angle_gamma   90.00
#
_symmetry.space_group_name_H-M   'P 1'
#
loop_
_entity.id
_entity.type
_entity.pdbx_description
1 polymer ?
#
loop_
_entity_poly.entity_id
_entity_poly.type
_entity_poly.pdbx_seq_one_letter_code
_entity_poly.pdbx_strand_id
1 'polypeptide(L)'
;MEDARVEEAFRTMDHESFSRMMWHIGKAAIVATCILGLMMCLAVAKGWRLGRGGEKPGYVVPKRVWITLLLPNALMHACGGLLLVAAPQYVMSSSGGDASDAGIVAGSFGLGLVMANLIAFKLGNLLPAWLMCIVAAITGLVGVLLGGLLSGPDVRIYGLAAVAALVGFAQSLHVVARTFYQAEVVRDGQAFVSGWVSASNIVGIAAAALATSFVDCTNYTHLGLLCGGGLLAYGCLVTLLTCCNAAADMREQTRTALQQKQAGSPPVDLVPTGVLPGKAAKCEVSRSQQKSTSPWLSGDFWKVCFLIFTMAIAREAQKFLIPLVGAEAEIHTSFVGNVAFMSQMESLVAAPVGGFLMESLGILPLVLVSLLMSAVGIQVLCMPGVGFYVQGASLLGLACGLCAGAAIALSILYAPQGRTKTFINGCRFFNSAADVVIPFVVGALAESSGILLAGSSLTLSMLGSICIALFAFNLQLLFSSDSVKDVRVPSMDFVIPLKTMGPFTRTVLEAIHSHYAPRQIFIVCKQDTREAVSQAMVNWGLPRGKISFVDEDSFFQRAMGFSREDLKRSWTSTGPRDFGWWWQQLLKLGAGSCIENISENFCVWDADLIVLEPWPLMGVDGQCYVAPLQEAYLSDRHQEAYESNARHVLKMDPTNPSKGGTWIAHHMVFNKTVLLEMLSVIESNLEGPEPWPLKILQTAETFERMSEYVIYGTYASSRILKAHSYERYGSQGLRLYGKEEAVAKGRDCNEFLMQRLNSDGKPITGYSYQRVAAEVCSMSLTHLQMEHV
;
A
#
# COMPACT_ATOMS: atom_id res chain seq x y z
N MET A 1 -25.54 -46.79 -32.69
CA MET A 1 -26.87 -46.71 -32.03
C MET A 1 -26.91 -45.60 -30.98
N GLU A 2 -25.79 -45.26 -30.33
CA GLU A 2 -25.68 -44.09 -29.43
C GLU A 2 -25.43 -42.75 -30.14
N ASP A 3 -24.68 -42.69 -31.25
CA ASP A 3 -24.59 -41.45 -32.06
C ASP A 3 -25.96 -41.00 -32.58
N ALA A 4 -26.82 -41.97 -32.92
CA ALA A 4 -28.20 -41.72 -33.30
C ALA A 4 -29.01 -41.12 -32.13
N ARG A 5 -28.69 -41.41 -30.86
CA ARG A 5 -29.41 -40.85 -29.69
C ARG A 5 -29.01 -39.43 -29.35
N VAL A 6 -27.75 -39.04 -29.55
CA VAL A 6 -27.32 -37.64 -29.36
C VAL A 6 -27.88 -36.77 -30.49
N GLU A 7 -27.81 -37.27 -31.73
CA GLU A 7 -28.40 -36.59 -32.88
C GLU A 7 -29.94 -36.54 -32.77
N GLU A 8 -30.57 -37.59 -32.24
CA GLU A 8 -32.01 -37.61 -31.98
C GLU A 8 -32.41 -36.74 -30.77
N ALA A 9 -31.60 -36.63 -29.71
CA ALA A 9 -31.81 -35.67 -28.64
C ALA A 9 -31.73 -34.22 -29.14
N PHE A 10 -30.81 -33.92 -30.07
CA PHE A 10 -30.76 -32.61 -30.73
C PHE A 10 -31.94 -32.38 -31.69
N ARG A 11 -32.40 -33.41 -32.40
CA ARG A 11 -33.57 -33.32 -33.30
C ARG A 11 -34.91 -33.29 -32.57
N THR A 12 -35.00 -33.88 -31.38
CA THR A 12 -36.24 -33.96 -30.57
C THR A 12 -36.36 -32.86 -29.52
N MET A 13 -35.31 -32.06 -29.31
CA MET A 13 -35.40 -30.86 -28.50
C MET A 13 -36.37 -29.90 -29.18
N ASP A 14 -37.60 -29.82 -28.67
CA ASP A 14 -38.62 -28.98 -29.29
C ASP A 14 -38.17 -27.51 -29.28
N HIS A 15 -38.67 -26.77 -30.27
CA HIS A 15 -38.31 -25.37 -30.44
C HIS A 15 -38.70 -24.52 -29.21
N GLU A 16 -39.65 -24.99 -28.40
CA GLU A 16 -40.14 -24.33 -27.20
C GLU A 16 -39.15 -24.45 -26.03
N SER A 17 -38.56 -25.63 -25.85
CA SER A 17 -37.56 -25.96 -24.83
C SER A 17 -36.25 -25.24 -25.11
N PHE A 18 -35.83 -25.22 -26.39
CA PHE A 18 -34.69 -24.39 -26.81
C PHE A 18 -34.95 -22.90 -26.56
N SER A 19 -36.14 -22.41 -26.93
CA SER A 19 -36.52 -21.00 -26.72
C SER A 19 -36.56 -20.62 -25.23
N ARG A 20 -37.12 -21.48 -24.38
CA ARG A 20 -37.13 -21.29 -22.92
C ARG A 20 -35.72 -21.27 -22.35
N MET A 21 -34.85 -22.20 -22.73
CA MET A 21 -33.44 -22.21 -22.31
C MET A 21 -32.75 -20.89 -22.71
N MET A 22 -32.86 -20.49 -23.98
CA MET A 22 -32.26 -19.24 -24.47
C MET A 22 -32.80 -18.00 -23.75
N TRP A 23 -34.09 -17.99 -23.39
CA TRP A 23 -34.71 -16.94 -22.58
C TRP A 23 -34.13 -16.86 -21.17
N HIS A 24 -33.93 -17.99 -20.52
CA HIS A 24 -33.34 -18.09 -19.19
C HIS A 24 -31.86 -17.68 -19.17
N ILE A 25 -31.08 -18.12 -20.17
CA ILE A 25 -29.70 -17.66 -20.40
C ILE A 25 -29.69 -16.13 -20.61
N GLY A 26 -30.62 -15.61 -21.42
CA GLY A 26 -30.76 -14.17 -21.65
C GLY A 26 -31.01 -13.38 -20.36
N LYS A 27 -31.89 -13.86 -19.48
CA LYS A 27 -32.15 -13.23 -18.17
C LYS A 27 -30.90 -13.20 -17.28
N ALA A 28 -30.20 -14.33 -17.17
CA ALA A 28 -28.97 -14.42 -16.38
C ALA A 28 -27.90 -13.45 -16.91
N ALA A 29 -27.73 -13.41 -18.23
CA ALA A 29 -26.80 -12.50 -18.91
C ALA A 29 -27.15 -11.02 -18.67
N ILE A 30 -28.44 -10.66 -18.69
CA ILE A 30 -28.89 -9.29 -18.41
C ILE A 30 -28.55 -8.89 -16.97
N VAL A 31 -28.88 -9.73 -15.98
CA VAL A 31 -28.60 -9.42 -14.57
C VAL A 31 -27.09 -9.29 -14.32
N ALA A 32 -26.29 -10.22 -14.85
CA ALA A 32 -24.84 -10.15 -14.76
C ALA A 32 -24.28 -8.88 -15.41
N THR A 33 -24.81 -8.50 -16.57
CA THR A 33 -24.42 -7.26 -17.27
C THR A 33 -24.80 -6.02 -16.47
N CYS A 34 -25.97 -5.99 -15.83
CA CYS A 34 -26.38 -4.88 -14.96
C CYS A 34 -25.47 -4.74 -13.74
N ILE A 35 -25.12 -5.85 -13.07
CA ILE A 35 -24.21 -5.84 -11.91
C ILE A 35 -22.83 -5.33 -12.34
N LEU A 36 -22.29 -5.85 -13.43
CA LEU A 36 -20.99 -5.44 -13.94
C LEU A 36 -20.99 -3.96 -14.38
N GLY A 37 -22.07 -3.52 -15.04
CA GLY A 37 -22.28 -2.13 -15.43
C GLY A 37 -22.30 -1.19 -14.22
N LEU A 38 -23.05 -1.54 -13.17
CA LEU A 38 -23.07 -0.79 -11.91
C LEU A 38 -21.68 -0.72 -11.27
N MET A 39 -20.97 -1.84 -11.19
CA MET A 39 -19.60 -1.86 -10.67
C MET A 39 -18.65 -0.98 -11.47
N MET A 40 -18.70 -1.04 -12.80
CA MET A 40 -17.90 -0.16 -13.65
C MET A 40 -18.25 1.31 -13.42
N CYS A 41 -19.53 1.65 -13.29
CA CYS A 41 -19.98 2.99 -12.95
C CYS A 41 -19.41 3.44 -11.60
N LEU A 42 -19.45 2.59 -10.58
CA LEU A 42 -18.90 2.89 -9.24
C LEU A 42 -17.37 3.02 -9.27
N ALA A 43 -16.67 2.15 -10.00
CA ALA A 43 -15.22 2.20 -10.16
C ALA A 43 -14.77 3.51 -10.84
N VAL A 44 -15.45 3.87 -11.94
CA VAL A 44 -15.21 5.11 -12.67
C VAL A 44 -15.56 6.33 -11.82
N ALA A 45 -16.70 6.31 -11.11
CA ALA A 45 -17.11 7.41 -10.24
C ALA A 45 -16.15 7.62 -9.07
N LYS A 46 -15.69 6.54 -8.42
CA LYS A 46 -14.71 6.60 -7.32
C LYS A 46 -13.35 7.08 -7.82
N GLY A 47 -12.86 6.55 -8.95
CA GLY A 47 -11.62 7.04 -9.58
C GLY A 47 -11.71 8.52 -9.96
N TRP A 48 -12.87 8.96 -10.44
CA TRP A 48 -13.09 10.38 -10.80
C TRP A 48 -13.17 11.30 -9.58
N ARG A 49 -13.81 10.88 -8.48
CA ARG A 49 -13.83 11.64 -7.22
C ARG A 49 -12.43 11.80 -6.63
N LEU A 50 -11.63 10.73 -6.63
CA LEU A 50 -10.24 10.78 -6.19
C LEU A 50 -9.39 11.74 -7.03
N GLY A 51 -9.67 11.86 -8.34
CA GLY A 51 -9.00 12.82 -9.22
C GLY A 51 -9.42 14.28 -9.02
N ARG A 52 -10.64 14.56 -8.55
CA ARG A 52 -11.14 15.93 -8.32
C ARG A 52 -10.79 16.51 -6.96
N GLY A 53 -10.41 15.67 -5.99
CA GLY A 53 -10.10 16.10 -4.62
C GLY A 53 -8.86 17.00 -4.46
N GLY A 54 -8.14 17.35 -5.53
CA GLY A 54 -7.00 18.27 -5.49
C GLY A 54 -5.76 17.77 -4.73
N GLU A 55 -5.87 16.70 -3.95
CA GLU A 55 -4.79 16.30 -3.04
C GLU A 55 -3.63 15.57 -3.72
N LYS A 56 -3.81 14.91 -4.88
CA LYS A 56 -2.69 14.32 -5.64
C LYS A 56 -2.98 14.28 -7.15
N PRO A 57 -2.33 15.09 -8.00
CA PRO A 57 -2.59 15.18 -9.44
C PRO A 57 -2.14 13.96 -10.30
N GLY A 58 -2.12 12.73 -9.76
CA GLY A 58 -1.56 11.55 -10.45
C GLY A 58 -2.49 10.35 -10.73
N TYR A 59 -3.71 10.28 -10.17
CA TYR A 59 -4.48 9.01 -10.11
C TYR A 59 -5.58 8.84 -11.17
N VAL A 60 -5.42 9.37 -12.38
CA VAL A 60 -6.46 9.19 -13.41
C VAL A 60 -6.19 7.92 -14.22
N VAL A 61 -6.75 6.79 -13.77
CA VAL A 61 -6.76 5.55 -14.57
C VAL A 61 -7.72 5.71 -15.76
N PRO A 62 -7.26 5.59 -17.01
CA PRO A 62 -8.11 5.80 -18.19
C PRO A 62 -9.28 4.82 -18.23
N LYS A 63 -10.46 5.27 -18.69
CA LYS A 63 -11.67 4.43 -18.82
C LYS A 63 -11.43 3.14 -19.62
N ARG A 64 -10.59 3.22 -20.66
CA ARG A 64 -10.19 2.05 -21.49
C ARG A 64 -9.54 0.93 -20.67
N VAL A 65 -8.74 1.29 -19.67
CA VAL A 65 -8.03 0.33 -18.81
C VAL A 65 -9.02 -0.45 -17.95
N TRP A 66 -10.03 0.21 -17.41
CA TRP A 66 -11.11 -0.43 -16.65
C TRP A 66 -11.90 -1.43 -17.49
N ILE A 67 -12.30 -1.06 -18.71
CA ILE A 67 -13.02 -1.97 -19.61
C ILE A 67 -12.14 -3.18 -19.97
N THR A 68 -10.86 -2.93 -20.27
CA THR A 68 -9.93 -3.97 -20.71
C THR A 68 -9.59 -4.94 -19.58
N LEU A 69 -9.58 -4.49 -18.33
CA LEU A 69 -9.26 -5.31 -17.17
C LEU A 69 -10.47 -6.01 -16.58
N LEU A 70 -11.59 -5.33 -16.38
CA LEU A 70 -12.69 -5.85 -15.56
C LEU A 70 -13.59 -6.82 -16.32
N LEU A 71 -13.97 -6.51 -17.57
CA LEU A 71 -14.95 -7.30 -18.30
C LEU A 71 -14.40 -8.66 -18.77
N PRO A 72 -13.23 -8.75 -19.45
CA PRO A 72 -12.66 -10.05 -19.81
C PRO A 72 -12.41 -10.92 -18.58
N ASN A 73 -12.04 -10.29 -17.48
CA ASN A 73 -11.76 -10.97 -16.24
C ASN A 73 -13.00 -11.55 -15.56
N ALA A 74 -14.08 -10.77 -15.46
CA ALA A 74 -15.36 -11.28 -14.96
C ALA A 74 -15.85 -12.45 -15.81
N LEU A 75 -15.73 -12.35 -17.14
CA LEU A 75 -16.17 -13.41 -18.04
C LEU A 75 -15.33 -14.69 -17.90
N MET A 76 -14.00 -14.57 -17.77
CA MET A 76 -13.13 -15.72 -17.56
C MET A 76 -13.43 -16.42 -16.23
N HIS A 77 -13.63 -15.65 -15.15
CA HIS A 77 -14.02 -16.18 -13.85
C HIS A 77 -15.45 -16.75 -13.83
N ALA A 78 -16.35 -16.25 -14.67
CA ALA A 78 -17.67 -16.87 -14.85
C ALA A 78 -17.55 -18.25 -15.51
N CYS A 79 -16.67 -18.41 -16.52
CA CYS A 79 -16.47 -19.70 -17.16
C CYS A 79 -15.90 -20.75 -16.20
N GLY A 80 -14.89 -20.39 -15.39
CA GLY A 80 -14.38 -21.28 -14.34
C GLY A 80 -15.36 -21.50 -13.20
N GLY A 81 -16.10 -20.46 -12.80
CA GLY A 81 -17.15 -20.54 -11.78
C GLY A 81 -18.28 -21.49 -12.18
N LEU A 82 -18.66 -21.53 -13.46
CA LEU A 82 -19.66 -22.47 -13.96
C LEU A 82 -19.22 -23.92 -13.73
N LEU A 83 -17.97 -24.25 -14.02
CA LEU A 83 -17.44 -25.58 -13.75
C LEU A 83 -17.40 -25.88 -12.24
N LEU A 84 -16.96 -24.94 -11.41
CA LEU A 84 -16.87 -25.16 -9.96
C LEU A 84 -18.25 -25.34 -9.29
N VAL A 85 -19.26 -24.59 -9.73
CA VAL A 85 -20.60 -24.64 -9.16
C VAL A 85 -21.44 -25.78 -9.76
N ALA A 86 -21.38 -25.97 -11.08
CA ALA A 86 -22.22 -26.94 -11.77
C ALA A 86 -21.64 -28.35 -11.83
N ALA A 87 -20.31 -28.52 -11.87
CA ALA A 87 -19.73 -29.85 -12.04
C ALA A 87 -20.06 -30.81 -10.89
N PRO A 88 -20.02 -30.42 -9.60
CA PRO A 88 -20.40 -31.32 -8.52
C PRO A 88 -21.85 -31.82 -8.67
N GLN A 89 -22.75 -30.92 -9.06
CA GLN A 89 -24.16 -31.27 -9.29
C GLN A 89 -24.30 -32.22 -10.48
N TYR A 90 -23.65 -31.90 -11.61
CA TYR A 90 -23.66 -32.73 -12.82
C TYR A 90 -23.14 -34.14 -12.56
N VAL A 91 -22.02 -34.25 -11.83
CA VAL A 91 -21.38 -35.54 -11.54
C VAL A 91 -22.28 -36.41 -10.66
N MET A 92 -22.87 -35.83 -9.62
CA MET A 92 -23.74 -36.55 -8.70
C MET A 92 -25.12 -36.89 -9.30
N SER A 93 -25.69 -36.01 -10.13
CA SER A 93 -27.04 -36.22 -10.67
C SER A 93 -27.08 -37.10 -11.92
N SER A 94 -26.09 -36.97 -12.81
CA SER A 94 -26.22 -37.40 -14.21
C SER A 94 -25.19 -38.43 -14.66
N SER A 95 -24.02 -38.51 -14.02
CA SER A 95 -23.02 -39.53 -14.35
C SER A 95 -23.03 -40.75 -13.43
N GLY A 96 -23.88 -40.75 -12.38
CA GLY A 96 -23.82 -41.77 -11.34
C GLY A 96 -22.50 -41.76 -10.58
N GLY A 97 -21.79 -40.62 -10.61
CA GLY A 97 -20.54 -40.44 -9.90
C GLY A 97 -20.81 -40.03 -8.46
N ASP A 98 -19.80 -40.17 -7.61
CA ASP A 98 -19.88 -39.85 -6.20
C ASP A 98 -19.21 -38.49 -5.86
N ALA A 99 -19.11 -38.19 -4.56
CA ALA A 99 -18.45 -36.98 -4.08
C ALA A 99 -16.95 -36.92 -4.44
N SER A 100 -16.30 -38.08 -4.57
CA SER A 100 -14.88 -38.19 -4.95
C SER A 100 -14.69 -37.86 -6.42
N ASP A 101 -15.57 -38.34 -7.30
CA ASP A 101 -15.59 -37.95 -8.71
C ASP A 101 -15.79 -36.43 -8.89
N ALA A 102 -16.71 -35.84 -8.12
CA ALA A 102 -16.89 -34.39 -8.10
C ALA A 102 -15.60 -33.68 -7.63
N GLY A 103 -14.93 -34.24 -6.62
CA GLY A 103 -13.62 -33.81 -6.14
C GLY A 103 -12.52 -33.90 -7.19
N ILE A 104 -12.47 -34.98 -7.99
CA ILE A 104 -11.50 -35.18 -9.07
C ILE A 104 -11.67 -34.09 -10.13
N VAL A 105 -12.91 -33.78 -10.53
CA VAL A 105 -13.18 -32.78 -11.56
C VAL A 105 -12.79 -31.38 -11.09
N ALA A 106 -13.22 -30.98 -9.89
CA ALA A 106 -12.89 -29.68 -9.32
C ALA A 106 -11.39 -29.56 -8.96
N GLY A 107 -10.77 -30.62 -8.44
CA GLY A 107 -9.33 -30.67 -8.16
C GLY A 107 -8.48 -30.59 -9.43
N SER A 108 -8.97 -31.17 -10.54
CA SER A 108 -8.34 -31.06 -11.86
C SER A 108 -8.36 -29.62 -12.38
N PHE A 109 -9.43 -28.87 -12.13
CA PHE A 109 -9.46 -27.42 -12.39
C PHE A 109 -8.35 -26.69 -11.61
N GLY A 110 -8.20 -26.98 -10.33
CA GLY A 110 -7.10 -26.48 -9.51
C GLY A 110 -5.73 -26.83 -10.08
N LEU A 111 -5.56 -28.05 -10.59
CA LEU A 111 -4.28 -28.51 -11.15
C LEU A 111 -3.91 -27.69 -12.39
N GLY A 112 -4.90 -27.39 -13.23
CA GLY A 112 -4.78 -26.46 -14.34
C GLY A 112 -4.25 -25.09 -13.90
N LEU A 113 -4.83 -24.51 -12.84
CA LEU A 113 -4.40 -23.22 -12.28
C LEU A 113 -2.93 -23.26 -11.82
N VAL A 114 -2.54 -24.30 -11.08
CA VAL A 114 -1.17 -24.48 -10.60
C VAL A 114 -0.17 -24.61 -11.75
N MET A 115 -0.47 -25.45 -12.75
CA MET A 115 0.40 -25.65 -13.92
C MET A 115 0.57 -24.38 -14.74
N ALA A 116 -0.52 -23.63 -14.96
CA ALA A 116 -0.44 -22.34 -15.63
C ALA A 116 0.44 -21.35 -14.85
N ASN A 117 0.34 -21.26 -13.52
CA ASN A 117 1.20 -20.37 -12.74
C ASN A 117 2.71 -20.71 -12.86
N LEU A 118 3.05 -22.00 -12.91
CA LEU A 118 4.44 -22.45 -13.08
C LEU A 118 5.01 -22.05 -14.46
N ILE A 119 4.19 -22.14 -15.51
CA ILE A 119 4.63 -21.89 -16.89
C ILE A 119 4.51 -20.39 -17.27
N ALA A 120 3.49 -19.71 -16.76
CA ALA A 120 3.12 -18.35 -17.17
C ALA A 120 4.22 -17.33 -16.91
N PHE A 121 5.12 -17.54 -15.94
CA PHE A 121 6.26 -16.64 -15.74
C PHE A 121 7.29 -16.74 -16.87
N LYS A 122 7.59 -17.96 -17.34
CA LYS A 122 8.46 -18.15 -18.51
C LYS A 122 7.78 -17.58 -19.76
N LEU A 123 6.48 -17.82 -19.91
CA LEU A 123 5.70 -17.27 -21.02
C LEU A 123 5.64 -15.74 -21.00
N GLY A 124 5.51 -15.11 -19.83
CA GLY A 124 5.47 -13.64 -19.70
C GLY A 124 6.76 -12.94 -20.11
N ASN A 125 7.89 -13.66 -20.16
CA ASN A 125 9.14 -13.15 -20.72
C ASN A 125 9.23 -13.34 -22.25
N LEU A 126 8.41 -14.22 -22.82
CA LEU A 126 8.45 -14.59 -24.24
C LEU A 126 7.31 -13.95 -25.04
N LEU A 127 6.14 -13.78 -24.41
CA LEU A 127 4.91 -13.33 -25.04
C LEU A 127 4.41 -12.06 -24.34
N PRO A 128 3.89 -11.07 -25.09
CA PRO A 128 3.19 -9.95 -24.50
C PRO A 128 1.89 -10.41 -23.83
N ALA A 129 1.44 -9.66 -22.81
CA ALA A 129 0.27 -10.00 -22.00
C ALA A 129 -1.00 -10.28 -22.83
N TRP A 130 -1.28 -9.51 -23.88
CA TRP A 130 -2.46 -9.72 -24.72
C TRP A 130 -2.43 -11.06 -25.46
N LEU A 131 -1.26 -11.52 -25.90
CA LEU A 131 -1.10 -12.79 -26.60
C LEU A 131 -1.29 -13.96 -25.62
N MET A 132 -0.85 -13.82 -24.38
CA MET A 132 -1.15 -14.79 -23.31
C MET A 132 -2.67 -14.92 -23.07
N CYS A 133 -3.43 -13.82 -23.13
CA CYS A 133 -4.89 -13.86 -23.03
C CYS A 133 -5.56 -14.60 -24.21
N ILE A 134 -5.02 -14.48 -25.42
CA ILE A 134 -5.50 -15.23 -26.60
C ILE A 134 -5.20 -16.73 -26.44
N VAL A 135 -3.97 -17.07 -26.03
CA VAL A 135 -3.60 -18.46 -25.75
C VAL A 135 -4.54 -19.05 -24.70
N ALA A 136 -4.84 -18.32 -23.63
CA ALA A 136 -5.81 -18.73 -22.62
C ALA A 136 -7.20 -18.99 -23.23
N ALA A 137 -7.71 -18.08 -24.07
CA ALA A 137 -9.02 -18.26 -24.72
C ALA A 137 -9.07 -19.55 -25.57
N ILE A 138 -8.05 -19.77 -26.41
CA ILE A 138 -7.95 -20.93 -27.29
C ILE A 138 -7.86 -22.22 -26.46
N THR A 139 -7.00 -22.26 -25.44
CA THR A 139 -6.85 -23.44 -24.58
C THR A 139 -8.15 -23.79 -23.87
N GLY A 140 -8.87 -22.78 -23.35
CA GLY A 140 -10.18 -23.00 -22.74
C GLY A 140 -11.21 -23.54 -23.73
N LEU A 141 -11.30 -22.96 -24.93
CA LEU A 141 -12.25 -23.37 -25.96
C LEU A 141 -12.00 -24.81 -26.43
N VAL A 142 -10.72 -25.15 -26.67
CA VAL A 142 -10.31 -26.52 -26.99
C VAL A 142 -10.70 -27.48 -25.87
N GLY A 143 -10.52 -27.08 -24.61
CA GLY A 143 -10.96 -27.86 -23.46
C GLY A 143 -12.46 -28.18 -23.51
N VAL A 144 -13.31 -27.18 -23.70
CA VAL A 144 -14.77 -27.38 -23.75
C VAL A 144 -15.18 -28.26 -24.94
N LEU A 145 -14.59 -28.05 -26.12
CA LEU A 145 -14.85 -28.86 -27.32
C LEU A 145 -14.46 -30.33 -27.09
N LEU A 146 -13.27 -30.57 -26.53
CA LEU A 146 -12.80 -31.92 -26.21
C LEU A 146 -13.72 -32.61 -25.21
N GLY A 147 -14.23 -31.92 -24.19
CA GLY A 147 -15.19 -32.52 -23.27
C GLY A 147 -16.52 -32.89 -23.91
N GLY A 148 -16.98 -32.10 -24.88
CA GLY A 148 -18.15 -32.47 -25.68
C GLY A 148 -17.94 -33.79 -26.41
N LEU A 149 -16.76 -33.95 -27.01
CA LEU A 149 -16.37 -35.17 -27.73
C LEU A 149 -16.13 -36.37 -26.79
N LEU A 150 -15.67 -36.13 -25.56
CA LEU A 150 -15.33 -37.15 -24.57
C LEU A 150 -16.48 -37.46 -23.57
N SER A 151 -17.70 -36.98 -23.84
CA SER A 151 -18.87 -37.15 -22.97
C SER A 151 -19.55 -38.54 -23.04
N GLY A 152 -18.91 -39.51 -23.69
CA GLY A 152 -19.36 -40.91 -23.74
C GLY A 152 -19.43 -41.54 -22.34
N PRO A 153 -20.45 -42.37 -22.04
CA PRO A 153 -20.80 -42.84 -20.68
C PRO A 153 -19.61 -43.38 -19.87
N ASP A 154 -18.70 -44.12 -20.48
CA ASP A 154 -17.56 -44.74 -19.80
C ASP A 154 -16.37 -43.80 -19.55
N VAL A 155 -16.34 -42.63 -20.19
CA VAL A 155 -15.20 -41.68 -20.16
C VAL A 155 -15.60 -40.31 -19.57
N ARG A 156 -16.86 -40.13 -19.16
CA ARG A 156 -17.43 -38.83 -18.76
C ARG A 156 -16.61 -38.10 -17.69
N ILE A 157 -16.23 -38.78 -16.61
CA ILE A 157 -15.53 -38.14 -15.48
C ILE A 157 -14.12 -37.71 -15.91
N TYR A 158 -13.39 -38.57 -16.62
CA TYR A 158 -12.06 -38.27 -17.13
C TYR A 158 -12.08 -37.15 -18.20
N GLY A 159 -13.08 -37.17 -19.08
CA GLY A 159 -13.31 -36.09 -20.05
C GLY A 159 -13.59 -34.76 -19.37
N LEU A 160 -14.47 -34.76 -18.36
CA LEU A 160 -14.82 -33.57 -17.59
C LEU A 160 -13.64 -33.05 -16.76
N ALA A 161 -12.84 -33.94 -16.16
CA ALA A 161 -11.63 -33.58 -15.45
C ALA A 161 -10.57 -32.96 -16.38
N ALA A 162 -10.41 -33.50 -17.60
CA ALA A 162 -9.52 -32.92 -18.61
C ALA A 162 -9.98 -31.52 -19.05
N VAL A 163 -11.28 -31.33 -19.26
CA VAL A 163 -11.87 -30.00 -19.55
C VAL A 163 -11.60 -29.04 -18.40
N ALA A 164 -11.89 -29.47 -17.17
CA ALA A 164 -11.69 -28.69 -15.98
C ALA A 164 -10.23 -28.24 -15.86
N ALA A 165 -9.27 -29.14 -16.08
CA ALA A 165 -7.84 -28.81 -16.09
C ALA A 165 -7.47 -27.78 -17.17
N LEU A 166 -7.99 -27.91 -18.41
CA LEU A 166 -7.70 -26.96 -19.49
C LEU A 166 -8.33 -25.58 -19.25
N VAL A 167 -9.55 -25.53 -18.71
CA VAL A 167 -10.22 -24.26 -18.37
C VAL A 167 -9.55 -23.61 -17.15
N GLY A 168 -9.13 -24.39 -16.16
CA GLY A 168 -8.31 -23.92 -15.05
C GLY A 168 -6.98 -23.34 -15.55
N PHE A 169 -6.29 -24.04 -16.44
CA PHE A 169 -5.07 -23.55 -17.06
C PHE A 169 -5.29 -22.21 -17.78
N ALA A 170 -6.33 -22.13 -18.62
CA ALA A 170 -6.72 -20.89 -19.29
C ALA A 170 -6.98 -19.76 -18.28
N GLN A 171 -7.71 -20.03 -17.20
CA GLN A 171 -8.09 -18.99 -16.24
C GLN A 171 -6.85 -18.42 -15.54
N SER A 172 -5.94 -19.27 -15.08
CA SER A 172 -4.73 -18.78 -14.42
C SER A 172 -3.79 -18.08 -15.40
N LEU A 173 -3.68 -18.55 -16.64
CA LEU A 173 -2.89 -17.86 -17.65
C LEU A 173 -3.44 -16.44 -17.92
N HIS A 174 -4.76 -16.27 -17.97
CA HIS A 174 -5.41 -14.95 -18.03
C HIS A 174 -5.06 -14.09 -16.81
N VAL A 175 -5.16 -14.61 -15.58
CA VAL A 175 -4.87 -13.86 -14.35
C VAL A 175 -3.42 -13.35 -14.33
N VAL A 176 -2.46 -14.17 -14.80
CA VAL A 176 -1.05 -13.77 -14.89
C VAL A 176 -0.87 -12.69 -15.96
N ALA A 177 -1.41 -12.90 -17.17
CA ALA A 177 -1.37 -11.93 -18.26
C ALA A 177 -1.92 -10.57 -17.85
N ARG A 178 -3.09 -10.56 -17.19
CA ARG A 178 -3.74 -9.38 -16.63
C ARG A 178 -2.87 -8.69 -15.59
N THR A 179 -2.17 -9.45 -14.74
CA THR A 179 -1.25 -8.86 -13.74
C THR A 179 -0.09 -8.13 -14.43
N PHE A 180 0.49 -8.70 -15.49
CA PHE A 180 1.55 -8.03 -16.26
C PHE A 180 1.02 -6.76 -16.92
N TYR A 181 -0.14 -6.82 -17.57
CA TYR A 181 -0.77 -5.65 -18.18
C TYR A 181 -1.07 -4.56 -17.16
N GLN A 182 -1.59 -4.93 -15.98
CA GLN A 182 -1.83 -3.98 -14.89
C GLN A 182 -0.52 -3.32 -14.43
N ALA A 183 0.56 -4.09 -14.28
CA ALA A 183 1.85 -3.55 -13.87
C ALA A 183 2.46 -2.58 -14.90
N GLU A 184 2.24 -2.82 -16.19
CA GLU A 184 2.73 -1.98 -17.28
C GLU A 184 1.93 -0.68 -17.43
N VAL A 185 0.60 -0.77 -17.36
CA VAL A 185 -0.32 0.32 -17.69
C VAL A 185 -0.68 1.17 -16.47
N VAL A 186 -0.75 0.55 -15.29
CA VAL A 186 -1.08 1.22 -14.03
C VAL A 186 0.22 1.45 -13.26
N ARG A 187 0.89 2.57 -13.55
CA ARG A 187 2.12 2.96 -12.83
C ARG A 187 1.80 3.32 -11.39
N ASP A 188 0.83 4.22 -11.18
CA ASP A 188 0.38 4.67 -9.87
C ASP A 188 -1.03 4.17 -9.56
N GLY A 189 -1.29 3.80 -8.29
CA GLY A 189 -2.62 3.34 -7.85
C GLY A 189 -2.90 1.84 -8.08
N GLN A 190 -1.86 1.01 -8.20
CA GLN A 190 -2.01 -0.43 -8.43
C GLN A 190 -2.90 -1.13 -7.39
N ALA A 191 -2.82 -0.77 -6.11
CA ALA A 191 -3.66 -1.33 -5.06
C ALA A 191 -5.15 -1.08 -5.30
N PHE A 192 -5.51 0.15 -5.70
CA PHE A 192 -6.89 0.52 -6.03
C PHE A 192 -7.43 -0.27 -7.22
N VAL A 193 -6.66 -0.35 -8.32
CA VAL A 193 -7.04 -1.14 -9.49
C VAL A 193 -7.13 -2.62 -9.14
N SER A 194 -6.20 -3.14 -8.34
CA SER A 194 -6.19 -4.53 -7.90
C SER A 194 -7.44 -4.90 -7.10
N GLY A 195 -7.93 -4.01 -6.24
CA GLY A 195 -9.17 -4.21 -5.49
C GLY A 195 -10.39 -4.40 -6.39
N TRP A 196 -10.57 -3.54 -7.40
CA TRP A 196 -11.66 -3.64 -8.37
C TRP A 196 -11.54 -4.86 -9.29
N VAL A 197 -10.32 -5.17 -9.69
CA VAL A 197 -10.02 -6.38 -10.45
C VAL A 197 -10.40 -7.62 -9.62
N SER A 198 -10.07 -7.65 -8.32
CA SER A 198 -10.52 -8.73 -7.44
C SER A 198 -12.04 -8.78 -7.31
N ALA A 199 -12.71 -7.62 -7.22
CA ALA A 199 -14.17 -7.57 -7.18
C ALA A 199 -14.80 -8.15 -8.46
N SER A 200 -14.20 -7.92 -9.63
CA SER A 200 -14.69 -8.51 -10.88
C SER A 200 -14.52 -10.04 -10.93
N ASN A 201 -13.56 -10.63 -10.21
CA ASN A 201 -13.50 -12.08 -10.03
C ASN A 201 -14.75 -12.61 -9.31
N ILE A 202 -15.13 -11.96 -8.20
CA ILE A 202 -16.30 -12.34 -7.39
C ILE A 202 -17.57 -12.27 -8.23
N VAL A 203 -17.72 -11.21 -9.03
CA VAL A 203 -18.88 -11.04 -9.90
C VAL A 203 -18.92 -12.04 -11.04
N GLY A 204 -17.77 -12.45 -11.59
CA GLY A 204 -17.73 -13.56 -12.54
C GLY A 204 -18.31 -14.84 -11.94
N ILE A 205 -17.82 -15.24 -10.76
CA ILE A 205 -18.27 -16.46 -10.08
C ILE A 205 -19.75 -16.34 -9.66
N ALA A 206 -20.18 -15.18 -9.18
CA ALA A 206 -21.58 -14.95 -8.84
C ALA A 206 -22.49 -15.05 -10.09
N ALA A 207 -22.08 -14.46 -11.22
CA ALA A 207 -22.82 -14.56 -12.47
C ALA A 207 -22.96 -16.02 -12.93
N ALA A 208 -21.91 -16.82 -12.74
CA ALA A 208 -21.95 -18.26 -13.01
C ALA A 208 -22.97 -18.97 -12.11
N ALA A 209 -22.91 -18.76 -10.79
CA ALA A 209 -23.86 -19.34 -9.85
C ALA A 209 -25.31 -18.93 -10.16
N LEU A 210 -25.53 -17.66 -10.52
CA LEU A 210 -26.83 -17.18 -10.95
C LEU A 210 -27.28 -17.86 -12.25
N ALA A 211 -26.40 -18.08 -13.22
CA ALA A 211 -26.74 -18.80 -14.45
C ALA A 211 -27.17 -20.25 -14.16
N THR A 212 -26.51 -20.95 -13.23
CA THR A 212 -26.94 -22.28 -12.78
C THR A 212 -28.30 -22.28 -12.07
N SER A 213 -28.79 -21.11 -11.65
CA SER A 213 -30.12 -20.96 -11.06
C SER A 213 -31.24 -21.01 -12.11
N PHE A 214 -30.90 -20.74 -13.37
CA PHE A 214 -31.85 -20.64 -14.47
C PHE A 214 -31.68 -21.73 -15.53
N VAL A 215 -30.49 -22.32 -15.62
CA VAL A 215 -30.16 -23.34 -16.60
C VAL A 215 -29.89 -24.64 -15.87
N ASP A 216 -30.56 -25.69 -16.31
CA ASP A 216 -30.29 -27.03 -15.81
C ASP A 216 -28.92 -27.51 -16.32
N CYS A 217 -27.90 -27.38 -15.47
CA CYS A 217 -26.54 -27.80 -15.75
C CYS A 217 -26.30 -29.30 -15.48
N THR A 218 -27.34 -30.07 -15.15
CA THR A 218 -27.25 -31.54 -15.11
C THR A 218 -27.14 -32.15 -16.51
N ASN A 219 -27.37 -31.35 -17.57
CA ASN A 219 -27.07 -31.70 -18.96
C ASN A 219 -25.75 -31.09 -19.42
N TYR A 220 -24.79 -31.94 -19.81
CA TYR A 220 -23.48 -31.50 -20.30
C TYR A 220 -23.59 -30.56 -21.49
N THR A 221 -24.56 -30.75 -22.38
CA THR A 221 -24.75 -29.87 -23.55
C THR A 221 -25.00 -28.44 -23.12
N HIS A 222 -25.79 -28.22 -22.06
CA HIS A 222 -26.05 -26.88 -21.52
C HIS A 222 -24.79 -26.30 -20.86
N LEU A 223 -24.09 -27.10 -20.07
CA LEU A 223 -22.85 -26.69 -19.41
C LEU A 223 -21.77 -26.32 -20.45
N GLY A 224 -21.59 -27.15 -21.47
CA GLY A 224 -20.66 -26.95 -22.57
C GLY A 224 -21.03 -25.73 -23.43
N LEU A 225 -22.31 -25.50 -23.71
CA LEU A 225 -22.77 -24.30 -24.42
C LEU A 225 -22.51 -23.03 -23.61
N LEU A 226 -22.79 -23.04 -22.31
CA LEU A 226 -22.55 -21.90 -21.42
C LEU A 226 -21.05 -21.59 -21.28
N CYS A 227 -20.24 -22.58 -20.94
CA CYS A 227 -18.79 -22.43 -20.79
C CYS A 227 -18.12 -22.09 -22.13
N GLY A 228 -18.47 -22.81 -23.20
CA GLY A 228 -17.91 -22.61 -24.54
C GLY A 228 -18.31 -21.26 -25.15
N GLY A 229 -19.58 -20.87 -25.02
CA GLY A 229 -20.07 -19.56 -25.44
C GLY A 229 -19.41 -18.42 -24.66
N GLY A 230 -19.25 -18.57 -23.35
CA GLY A 230 -18.52 -17.62 -22.51
C GLY A 230 -17.06 -17.45 -22.91
N LEU A 231 -16.35 -18.56 -23.17
CA LEU A 231 -14.95 -18.54 -23.62
C LEU A 231 -14.78 -17.96 -25.02
N LEU A 232 -15.71 -18.23 -25.94
CA LEU A 232 -15.74 -17.62 -27.26
C LEU A 232 -15.94 -16.11 -27.15
N ALA A 233 -16.92 -15.67 -26.35
CA ALA A 233 -17.17 -14.26 -26.08
C ALA A 233 -15.93 -13.59 -25.46
N TYR A 234 -15.23 -14.27 -24.55
CA TYR A 234 -13.97 -13.81 -23.96
C TYR A 234 -12.88 -13.64 -25.01
N GLY A 235 -12.67 -14.63 -25.88
CA GLY A 235 -11.70 -14.56 -26.97
C GLY A 235 -11.99 -13.42 -27.95
N CYS A 236 -13.25 -13.26 -28.35
CA CYS A 236 -13.69 -12.16 -29.21
C CYS A 236 -13.46 -10.80 -28.55
N LEU A 237 -13.84 -10.67 -27.27
CA LEU A 237 -13.69 -9.44 -26.51
C LEU A 237 -12.22 -9.04 -26.33
N VAL A 238 -11.37 -9.98 -25.93
CA VAL A 238 -9.91 -9.74 -25.81
C VAL A 238 -9.35 -9.30 -27.15
N THR A 239 -9.67 -10.00 -28.24
CA THR A 239 -9.20 -9.66 -29.58
C THR A 239 -9.63 -8.24 -29.96
N LEU A 240 -10.91 -7.91 -29.77
CA LEU A 240 -11.46 -6.58 -30.05
C LEU A 240 -10.74 -5.49 -29.25
N LEU A 241 -10.58 -5.67 -27.94
CA LEU A 241 -9.91 -4.72 -27.06
C LEU A 241 -8.43 -4.54 -27.41
N THR A 242 -7.76 -5.63 -27.81
CA THR A 242 -6.37 -5.59 -28.23
C THR A 242 -6.22 -4.81 -29.54
N CYS A 243 -7.10 -5.05 -30.51
CA CYS A 243 -7.15 -4.28 -31.76
C CYS A 243 -7.43 -2.80 -31.49
N CYS A 244 -8.35 -2.47 -30.56
CA CYS A 244 -8.63 -1.09 -30.16
C CYS A 244 -7.42 -0.41 -29.50
N ASN A 245 -6.69 -1.12 -28.63
CA ASN A 245 -5.49 -0.59 -27.98
C ASN A 245 -4.35 -0.39 -28.97
N ALA A 246 -4.08 -1.36 -29.86
CA ALA A 246 -3.08 -1.22 -30.91
C ALA A 246 -3.39 -0.02 -31.84
N ALA A 247 -4.66 0.18 -32.20
CA ALA A 247 -5.09 1.32 -32.98
C ALA A 247 -4.93 2.65 -32.21
N ALA A 248 -5.14 2.66 -30.89
CA ALA A 248 -4.93 3.83 -30.05
C ALA A 248 -3.44 4.19 -29.92
N ASP A 249 -2.58 3.20 -29.70
CA ASP A 249 -1.12 3.39 -29.61
C ASP A 249 -0.55 3.90 -30.94
N MET A 250 -1.03 3.37 -32.08
CA MET A 250 -0.66 3.90 -33.39
C MET A 250 -1.08 5.37 -33.57
N ARG A 251 -2.29 5.76 -33.12
CA ARG A 251 -2.74 7.16 -33.17
C ARG A 251 -1.90 8.06 -32.28
N GLU A 252 -1.52 7.57 -31.11
CA GLU A 252 -0.69 8.32 -30.16
C GLU A 252 0.72 8.49 -30.71
N GLN A 253 1.36 7.44 -31.23
CA GLN A 253 2.65 7.53 -31.92
C GLN A 253 2.60 8.48 -33.13
N THR A 254 1.52 8.42 -33.92
CA THR A 254 1.32 9.34 -35.05
C THR A 254 1.18 10.78 -34.58
N ARG A 255 0.47 11.02 -33.47
CA ARG A 255 0.31 12.36 -32.88
C ARG A 255 1.63 12.88 -32.33
N THR A 256 2.43 12.04 -31.66
CA THR A 256 3.76 12.40 -31.16
C THR A 256 4.72 12.70 -32.31
N ALA A 257 4.67 11.89 -33.38
CA ALA A 257 5.45 12.13 -34.59
C ALA A 257 5.05 13.44 -35.29
N LEU A 258 3.75 13.75 -35.36
CA LEU A 258 3.24 15.01 -35.90
C LEU A 258 3.62 16.20 -35.02
N GLN A 259 3.57 16.06 -33.69
CA GLN A 259 3.99 17.10 -32.75
C GLN A 259 5.50 17.35 -32.81
N GLN A 260 6.32 16.30 -32.93
CA GLN A 260 7.77 16.46 -33.20
C GLN A 260 8.04 17.13 -34.54
N LYS A 261 7.22 16.85 -35.56
CA LYS A 261 7.33 17.48 -36.89
C LYS A 261 6.87 18.95 -36.87
N GLN A 262 5.91 19.30 -36.02
CA GLN A 262 5.38 20.67 -35.87
C GLN A 262 6.18 21.53 -34.89
N ALA A 263 6.85 20.93 -33.91
CA ALA A 263 7.63 21.67 -32.92
C ALA A 263 8.85 22.39 -33.52
N GLY A 264 9.21 22.11 -34.78
CA GLY A 264 10.42 22.62 -35.40
C GLY A 264 11.64 22.04 -34.70
N SER A 265 12.43 21.24 -35.41
CA SER A 265 13.76 20.88 -34.90
C SER A 265 14.49 22.19 -34.54
N PRO A 266 14.93 22.39 -33.27
CA PRO A 266 15.79 23.52 -32.97
C PRO A 266 17.02 23.46 -33.89
N PRO A 267 17.58 24.61 -34.28
CA PRO A 267 18.78 24.63 -35.12
C PRO A 267 19.84 23.79 -34.44
N VAL A 268 20.28 22.75 -35.15
CA VAL A 268 21.41 21.91 -34.75
C VAL A 268 22.63 22.79 -34.88
N ASP A 269 23.08 23.37 -33.76
CA ASP A 269 24.40 23.95 -33.68
C ASP A 269 25.41 22.84 -33.97
N LEU A 270 26.12 23.02 -35.10
CA LEU A 270 27.25 22.21 -35.54
C LEU A 270 28.37 22.31 -34.49
N VAL A 271 28.32 21.46 -33.47
CA VAL A 271 29.48 21.22 -32.60
C VAL A 271 30.51 20.42 -33.42
N PRO A 272 31.78 20.87 -33.51
CA PRO A 272 32.81 20.19 -34.27
C PRO A 272 33.06 18.79 -33.70
N THR A 273 32.89 17.79 -34.55
CA THR A 273 33.27 16.40 -34.33
C THR A 273 34.77 16.29 -34.10
N GLY A 274 35.19 16.01 -32.88
CA GLY A 274 36.61 15.88 -32.57
C GLY A 274 36.95 15.33 -31.19
N VAL A 275 36.13 14.49 -30.57
CA VAL A 275 36.56 13.70 -29.38
C VAL A 275 35.89 12.33 -29.42
N LEU A 276 36.71 11.30 -29.64
CA LEU A 276 36.33 9.90 -29.47
C LEU A 276 35.85 9.66 -28.03
N PRO A 277 34.71 8.97 -27.80
CA PRO A 277 34.30 8.63 -26.45
C PRO A 277 35.30 7.64 -25.87
N GLY A 278 36.11 8.12 -24.92
CA GLY A 278 36.97 7.29 -24.09
C GLY A 278 36.14 6.19 -23.45
N LYS A 279 36.63 4.94 -23.58
CA LYS A 279 36.08 3.76 -22.91
C LYS A 279 35.85 4.10 -21.44
N ALA A 280 34.58 4.29 -21.07
CA ALA A 280 34.18 4.41 -19.68
C ALA A 280 34.61 3.11 -18.98
N ALA A 281 35.60 3.24 -18.09
CA ALA A 281 36.02 2.17 -17.23
C ALA A 281 34.78 1.70 -16.45
N LYS A 282 34.36 0.46 -16.68
CA LYS A 282 33.42 -0.24 -15.81
C LYS A 282 34.05 -0.24 -14.43
N CYS A 283 33.57 0.65 -13.57
CA CYS A 283 33.80 0.55 -12.14
C CYS A 283 33.04 -0.69 -11.68
N GLU A 284 33.72 -1.84 -11.71
CA GLU A 284 33.31 -3.06 -11.04
C GLU A 284 33.35 -2.77 -9.54
N VAL A 285 32.26 -2.20 -9.04
CA VAL A 285 31.97 -2.18 -7.62
C VAL A 285 31.90 -3.65 -7.22
N SER A 286 32.90 -4.06 -6.45
CA SER A 286 33.04 -5.36 -5.82
C SER A 286 31.76 -5.66 -5.04
N ARG A 287 30.84 -6.39 -5.69
CA ARG A 287 29.75 -7.12 -5.05
C ARG A 287 30.40 -8.14 -4.12
N SER A 288 30.68 -7.72 -2.90
CA SER A 288 30.97 -8.64 -1.81
C SER A 288 29.81 -9.65 -1.77
N GLN A 289 30.19 -10.91 -1.87
CA GLN A 289 29.30 -12.06 -1.84
C GLN A 289 28.56 -12.08 -0.50
N GLN A 290 27.44 -11.37 -0.41
CA GLN A 290 26.41 -11.70 0.55
C GLN A 290 25.92 -13.08 0.13
N LYS A 291 26.39 -14.13 0.83
CA LYS A 291 25.99 -15.53 0.65
C LYS A 291 24.46 -15.56 0.70
N SER A 292 23.87 -15.54 -0.50
CA SER A 292 22.43 -15.49 -0.72
C SER A 292 21.88 -16.84 -0.31
N THR A 293 21.53 -16.99 0.97
CA THR A 293 20.55 -17.99 1.37
C THR A 293 19.32 -17.80 0.47
N SER A 294 18.88 -18.89 -0.13
CA SER A 294 17.74 -18.86 -1.05
C SER A 294 16.55 -18.21 -0.33
N PRO A 295 15.90 -17.20 -0.92
CA PRO A 295 14.82 -16.45 -0.25
C PRO A 295 13.62 -17.34 0.08
N TRP A 296 13.47 -18.45 -0.64
CA TRP A 296 12.49 -19.51 -0.43
C TRP A 296 12.69 -20.29 0.88
N LEU A 297 13.84 -20.17 1.53
CA LEU A 297 14.17 -20.85 2.78
C LEU A 297 14.03 -19.93 4.00
N SER A 298 13.61 -18.68 3.82
CA SER A 298 13.33 -17.81 4.98
C SER A 298 12.11 -18.33 5.73
N GLY A 299 12.19 -18.37 7.06
CA GLY A 299 11.06 -18.78 7.90
C GLY A 299 9.82 -17.91 7.67
N ASP A 300 10.01 -16.62 7.39
CA ASP A 300 8.91 -15.68 7.16
C ASP A 300 8.17 -15.94 5.85
N PHE A 301 8.85 -16.38 4.79
CA PHE A 301 8.18 -16.80 3.55
C PHE A 301 7.21 -17.94 3.80
N TRP A 302 7.64 -18.97 4.55
CA TRP A 302 6.79 -20.13 4.86
C TRP A 302 5.61 -19.78 5.75
N LYS A 303 5.81 -18.88 6.74
CA LYS A 303 4.71 -18.38 7.59
C LYS A 303 3.64 -17.67 6.76
N VAL A 304 4.05 -16.77 5.86
CA VAL A 304 3.13 -16.03 4.98
C VAL A 304 2.43 -16.96 4.01
N CYS A 305 3.16 -17.88 3.38
CA CYS A 305 2.58 -18.86 2.46
C CYS A 305 1.59 -19.78 3.16
N PHE A 306 1.86 -20.21 4.38
CA PHE A 306 0.94 -21.02 5.19
C PHE A 306 -0.37 -20.29 5.47
N LEU A 307 -0.30 -19.02 5.87
CA LEU A 307 -1.49 -18.22 6.14
C LEU A 307 -2.31 -17.97 4.86
N ILE A 308 -1.63 -17.68 3.74
CA ILE A 308 -2.26 -17.53 2.43
C ILE A 308 -2.93 -18.83 1.98
N PHE A 309 -2.26 -19.97 2.16
CA PHE A 309 -2.82 -21.28 1.85
C PHE A 309 -4.07 -21.56 2.69
N THR A 310 -4.05 -21.24 3.98
CA THR A 310 -5.21 -21.42 4.88
C THR A 310 -6.39 -20.54 4.47
N MET A 311 -6.16 -19.27 4.12
CA MET A 311 -7.21 -18.41 3.58
C MET A 311 -7.76 -18.92 2.25
N ALA A 312 -6.88 -19.45 1.40
CA ALA A 312 -7.29 -20.03 0.13
C ALA A 312 -8.15 -21.28 0.34
N ILE A 313 -7.81 -22.14 1.32
CA ILE A 313 -8.64 -23.28 1.72
C ILE A 313 -10.07 -22.83 2.08
N ALA A 314 -10.21 -21.81 2.92
CA ALA A 314 -11.51 -21.27 3.34
C ALA A 314 -12.35 -20.84 2.12
N ARG A 315 -11.73 -20.13 1.18
CA ARG A 315 -12.38 -19.63 -0.04
C ARG A 315 -12.77 -20.75 -0.99
N GLU A 316 -11.95 -21.78 -1.14
CA GLU A 316 -12.29 -22.90 -2.03
C GLU A 316 -13.32 -23.83 -1.40
N ALA A 317 -13.30 -23.97 -0.08
CA ALA A 317 -14.36 -24.65 0.66
C ALA A 317 -15.73 -24.01 0.38
N GLN A 318 -15.82 -22.67 0.37
CA GLN A 318 -17.05 -21.97 -0.01
C GLN A 318 -17.55 -22.38 -1.40
N LYS A 319 -16.67 -22.41 -2.41
CA LYS A 319 -17.09 -22.69 -3.79
C LYS A 319 -17.46 -24.15 -4.02
N PHE A 320 -16.79 -25.08 -3.35
CA PHE A 320 -16.94 -26.51 -3.55
C PHE A 320 -17.99 -27.15 -2.62
N LEU A 321 -18.02 -26.78 -1.34
CA LEU A 321 -18.95 -27.39 -0.38
C LEU A 321 -20.39 -26.98 -0.60
N ILE A 322 -20.67 -25.73 -0.99
CA ILE A 322 -22.05 -25.28 -1.25
C ILE A 322 -22.74 -26.17 -2.31
N PRO A 323 -22.16 -26.41 -3.50
CA PRO A 323 -22.76 -27.31 -4.48
C PRO A 323 -22.71 -28.78 -4.06
N LEU A 324 -21.65 -29.25 -3.40
CA LEU A 324 -21.53 -30.65 -2.97
C LEU A 324 -22.56 -31.02 -1.89
N VAL A 325 -22.67 -30.22 -0.82
CA VAL A 325 -23.67 -30.42 0.25
C VAL A 325 -25.08 -30.30 -0.33
N GLY A 326 -25.30 -29.36 -1.25
CA GLY A 326 -26.59 -29.20 -1.91
C GLY A 326 -26.98 -30.44 -2.72
N ALA A 327 -26.04 -31.03 -3.45
CA ALA A 327 -26.27 -32.25 -4.22
C ALA A 327 -26.51 -33.47 -3.31
N GLU A 328 -25.73 -33.65 -2.24
CA GLU A 328 -25.90 -34.75 -1.29
C GLU A 328 -27.20 -34.66 -0.49
N ALA A 329 -27.66 -33.45 -0.17
CA ALA A 329 -28.94 -33.21 0.47
C ALA A 329 -30.14 -33.19 -0.51
N GLU A 330 -29.93 -33.57 -1.78
CA GLU A 330 -30.92 -33.59 -2.85
C GLU A 330 -31.66 -32.24 -3.03
N ILE A 331 -30.98 -31.14 -2.74
CA ILE A 331 -31.50 -29.79 -2.92
C ILE A 331 -31.54 -29.47 -4.41
N HIS A 332 -32.67 -28.95 -4.87
CA HIS A 332 -32.86 -28.58 -6.27
C HIS A 332 -31.73 -27.66 -6.78
N THR A 333 -31.18 -27.97 -7.96
CA THR A 333 -29.99 -27.31 -8.53
C THR A 333 -30.14 -25.80 -8.61
N SER A 334 -31.34 -25.33 -8.99
CA SER A 334 -31.62 -23.89 -9.05
C SER A 334 -31.52 -23.17 -7.70
N PHE A 335 -31.90 -23.85 -6.61
CA PHE A 335 -31.81 -23.29 -5.27
C PHE A 335 -30.36 -23.24 -4.79
N VAL A 336 -29.58 -24.27 -5.07
CA VAL A 336 -28.13 -24.29 -4.80
C VAL A 336 -27.42 -23.15 -5.54
N GLY A 337 -27.74 -22.93 -6.82
CA GLY A 337 -27.24 -21.80 -7.60
C GLY A 337 -27.54 -20.44 -6.95
N ASN A 338 -28.76 -20.26 -6.43
CA ASN A 338 -29.16 -19.03 -5.75
C ASN A 338 -28.39 -18.82 -4.44
N VAL A 339 -28.19 -19.88 -3.66
CA VAL A 339 -27.43 -19.81 -2.40
C VAL A 339 -25.95 -19.52 -2.67
N ALA A 340 -25.36 -20.15 -3.68
CA ALA A 340 -24.01 -19.86 -4.13
C ALA A 340 -23.88 -18.40 -4.61
N PHE A 341 -24.85 -17.89 -5.37
CA PHE A 341 -24.89 -16.49 -5.81
C PHE A 341 -24.95 -15.52 -4.62
N MET A 342 -25.85 -15.76 -3.66
CA MET A 342 -26.00 -14.96 -2.45
C MET A 342 -24.69 -14.88 -1.67
N SER A 343 -24.06 -16.04 -1.43
CA SER A 343 -22.78 -16.14 -0.73
C SER A 343 -21.66 -15.32 -1.42
N GLN A 344 -21.61 -15.32 -2.75
CA GLN A 344 -20.65 -14.48 -3.50
C GLN A 344 -20.98 -12.98 -3.42
N MET A 345 -22.26 -12.60 -3.42
CA MET A 345 -22.67 -11.21 -3.25
C MET A 345 -22.32 -10.67 -1.86
N GLU A 346 -22.48 -11.48 -0.82
CA GLU A 346 -22.07 -11.12 0.54
C GLU A 346 -20.55 -10.94 0.65
N SER A 347 -19.77 -11.79 -0.04
CA SER A 347 -18.32 -11.61 -0.16
C SER A 347 -17.96 -10.27 -0.82
N LEU A 348 -18.66 -9.90 -1.90
CA LEU A 348 -18.48 -8.61 -2.58
C LEU A 348 -18.79 -7.42 -1.65
N VAL A 349 -19.86 -7.50 -0.86
CA VAL A 349 -20.28 -6.45 0.07
C VAL A 349 -19.34 -6.34 1.27
N ALA A 350 -18.83 -7.47 1.78
CA ALA A 350 -17.91 -7.50 2.91
C ALA A 350 -16.48 -7.08 2.55
N ALA A 351 -16.05 -7.19 1.29
CA ALA A 351 -14.70 -6.83 0.87
C ALA A 351 -14.27 -5.38 1.18
N PRO A 352 -15.07 -4.33 0.90
CA PRO A 352 -14.74 -2.96 1.32
C PRO A 352 -14.64 -2.80 2.83
N VAL A 353 -15.50 -3.48 3.60
CA VAL A 353 -15.47 -3.47 5.07
C VAL A 353 -14.19 -4.12 5.57
N GLY A 354 -13.80 -5.26 4.98
CA GLY A 354 -12.55 -5.93 5.25
C GLY A 354 -11.34 -5.03 5.01
N GLY A 355 -11.32 -4.31 3.87
CA GLY A 355 -10.29 -3.30 3.58
C GLY A 355 -10.12 -2.24 4.68
N PHE A 356 -11.24 -1.65 5.12
CA PHE A 356 -11.25 -0.66 6.21
C PHE A 356 -10.78 -1.25 7.55
N LEU A 357 -11.20 -2.47 7.86
CA LEU A 357 -10.79 -3.16 9.09
C LEU A 357 -9.30 -3.56 9.06
N MET A 358 -8.74 -3.93 7.91
CA MET A 358 -7.29 -4.20 7.78
C MET A 358 -6.47 -2.94 8.08
N GLU A 359 -6.92 -1.77 7.64
CA GLU A 359 -6.27 -0.49 7.94
C GLU A 359 -6.39 -0.12 9.42
N SER A 360 -7.52 -0.42 10.05
CA SER A 360 -7.82 -0.01 11.44
C SER A 360 -7.26 -0.98 12.50
N LEU A 361 -7.37 -2.29 12.25
CA LEU A 361 -7.04 -3.35 13.21
C LEU A 361 -5.77 -4.13 12.83
N GLY A 362 -5.25 -3.92 11.62
CA GLY A 362 -4.20 -4.74 11.04
C GLY A 362 -4.73 -5.95 10.28
N ILE A 363 -3.90 -6.50 9.39
CA ILE A 363 -4.30 -7.59 8.48
C ILE A 363 -4.44 -8.91 9.23
N LEU A 364 -3.50 -9.23 10.12
CA LEU A 364 -3.46 -10.54 10.77
C LEU A 364 -4.69 -10.80 11.68
N PRO A 365 -5.11 -9.88 12.58
CA PRO A 365 -6.33 -10.08 13.37
C PRO A 365 -7.56 -10.32 12.50
N LEU A 366 -7.72 -9.56 11.40
CA LEU A 366 -8.86 -9.72 10.50
C LEU A 366 -8.84 -11.07 9.78
N VAL A 367 -7.66 -11.53 9.34
CA VAL A 367 -7.51 -12.86 8.75
C VAL A 367 -7.92 -13.95 9.74
N LEU A 368 -7.52 -13.86 11.02
CA LEU A 368 -7.90 -14.84 12.03
C LEU A 368 -9.41 -14.86 12.29
N VAL A 369 -10.04 -13.68 12.37
CA VAL A 369 -11.51 -13.56 12.52
C VAL A 369 -12.23 -14.17 11.31
N SER A 370 -11.77 -13.87 10.10
CA SER A 370 -12.33 -14.44 8.87
C SER A 370 -12.18 -15.97 8.81
N LEU A 371 -11.01 -16.51 9.20
CA LEU A 371 -10.79 -17.95 9.27
C LEU A 371 -11.71 -18.61 10.32
N LEU A 372 -11.91 -17.97 11.47
CA LEU A 372 -12.84 -18.47 12.49
C LEU A 372 -14.28 -18.48 11.98
N MET A 373 -14.72 -17.39 11.36
CA MET A 373 -16.05 -17.31 10.75
C MET A 373 -16.25 -18.36 9.65
N SER A 374 -15.21 -18.62 8.85
CA SER A 374 -15.24 -19.66 7.81
C SER A 374 -15.33 -21.06 8.42
N ALA A 375 -14.59 -21.35 9.49
CA ALA A 375 -14.67 -22.63 10.18
C ALA A 375 -16.08 -22.88 10.74
N VAL A 376 -16.69 -21.87 11.36
CA VAL A 376 -18.10 -21.94 11.82
C VAL A 376 -19.04 -22.11 10.63
N GLY A 377 -18.84 -21.36 9.55
CA GLY A 377 -19.65 -21.43 8.33
C GLY A 377 -19.63 -22.82 7.68
N ILE A 378 -18.47 -23.48 7.59
CA ILE A 378 -18.34 -24.86 7.10
C ILE A 378 -19.13 -25.83 7.98
N GLN A 379 -18.96 -25.75 9.31
CA GLN A 379 -19.66 -26.65 10.21
C GLN A 379 -21.17 -26.49 10.12
N VAL A 380 -21.65 -25.25 10.08
CA VAL A 380 -23.08 -24.94 9.92
C VAL A 380 -23.59 -25.41 8.57
N LEU A 381 -22.85 -25.19 7.48
CA LEU A 381 -23.24 -25.61 6.13
C LEU A 381 -23.47 -27.12 6.04
N CYS A 382 -22.63 -27.92 6.69
CA CYS A 382 -22.71 -29.39 6.66
C CYS A 382 -23.77 -29.98 7.62
N MET A 383 -24.46 -29.16 8.43
CA MET A 383 -25.56 -29.64 9.26
C MET A 383 -26.82 -29.91 8.43
N PRO A 384 -27.60 -30.95 8.75
CA PRO A 384 -28.81 -31.28 8.00
C PRO A 384 -29.87 -30.18 8.15
N GLY A 385 -30.40 -29.69 7.03
CA GLY A 385 -31.52 -28.75 6.98
C GLY A 385 -31.23 -27.51 6.13
N VAL A 386 -32.22 -27.10 5.33
CA VAL A 386 -32.09 -25.98 4.39
C VAL A 386 -31.74 -24.65 5.09
N GLY A 387 -32.22 -24.44 6.32
CA GLY A 387 -31.87 -23.25 7.10
C GLY A 387 -30.37 -23.17 7.43
N PHE A 388 -29.78 -24.28 7.88
CA PHE A 388 -28.35 -24.36 8.16
C PHE A 388 -27.52 -24.27 6.88
N TYR A 389 -27.99 -24.86 5.78
CA TYR A 389 -27.36 -24.73 4.47
C TYR A 389 -27.22 -23.26 4.03
N VAL A 390 -28.30 -22.48 4.09
CA VAL A 390 -28.29 -21.05 3.71
C VAL A 390 -27.42 -20.22 4.67
N GLN A 391 -27.53 -20.45 5.98
CA GLN A 391 -26.76 -19.72 6.99
C GLN A 391 -25.26 -20.01 6.90
N GLY A 392 -24.87 -21.27 6.71
CA GLY A 392 -23.48 -21.67 6.55
C GLY A 392 -22.87 -21.07 5.28
N ALA A 393 -23.61 -21.12 4.17
CA ALA A 393 -23.20 -20.46 2.93
C ALA A 393 -23.04 -18.94 3.11
N SER A 394 -23.93 -18.30 3.89
CA SER A 394 -23.85 -16.87 4.15
C SER A 394 -22.62 -16.49 4.98
N LEU A 395 -22.37 -17.22 6.08
CA LEU A 395 -21.18 -17.04 6.93
C LEU A 395 -19.88 -17.18 6.13
N LEU A 396 -19.82 -18.17 5.22
CA LEU A 396 -18.67 -18.35 4.34
C LEU A 396 -18.49 -17.18 3.36
N GLY A 397 -19.59 -16.64 2.84
CA GLY A 397 -19.59 -15.44 1.99
C GLY A 397 -19.00 -14.23 2.70
N LEU A 398 -19.54 -13.89 3.86
CA LEU A 398 -19.06 -12.79 4.68
C LEU A 398 -17.60 -12.97 5.09
N ALA A 399 -17.21 -14.18 5.53
CA ALA A 399 -15.86 -14.48 5.94
C ALA A 399 -14.85 -14.28 4.80
N CYS A 400 -15.14 -14.83 3.61
CA CYS A 400 -14.29 -14.68 2.43
C CYS A 400 -14.18 -13.22 1.97
N GLY A 401 -15.26 -12.46 2.09
CA GLY A 401 -15.26 -11.04 1.80
C GLY A 401 -14.39 -10.24 2.78
N LEU A 402 -14.48 -10.49 4.08
CA LEU A 402 -13.68 -9.78 5.09
C LEU A 402 -12.17 -9.95 4.89
N CYS A 403 -11.70 -11.12 4.45
CA CYS A 403 -10.29 -11.33 4.14
C CYS A 403 -9.93 -11.05 2.66
N ALA A 404 -10.85 -10.46 1.88
CA ALA A 404 -10.59 -10.16 0.48
C ALA A 404 -9.41 -9.18 0.36
N GLY A 405 -8.38 -9.58 -0.38
CA GLY A 405 -7.15 -8.79 -0.54
C GLY A 405 -6.09 -9.01 0.54
N ALA A 406 -6.39 -9.67 1.66
CA ALA A 406 -5.42 -9.93 2.72
C ALA A 406 -4.21 -10.75 2.22
N ALA A 407 -4.44 -11.74 1.35
CA ALA A 407 -3.35 -12.54 0.76
C ALA A 407 -2.36 -11.67 -0.05
N ILE A 408 -2.88 -10.72 -0.84
CA ILE A 408 -2.03 -9.79 -1.60
C ILE A 408 -1.31 -8.83 -0.66
N ALA A 409 -2.02 -8.29 0.34
CA ALA A 409 -1.44 -7.37 1.31
C ALA A 409 -0.29 -8.02 2.10
N LEU A 410 -0.48 -9.25 2.59
CA LEU A 410 0.58 -10.04 3.23
C LEU A 410 1.74 -10.32 2.28
N SER A 411 1.45 -10.66 1.01
CA SER A 411 2.50 -10.92 0.02
C SER A 411 3.36 -9.67 -0.24
N ILE A 412 2.76 -8.47 -0.21
CA ILE A 412 3.47 -7.21 -0.43
C ILE A 412 4.25 -6.80 0.82
N LEU A 413 3.64 -6.87 2.00
CA LEU A 413 4.25 -6.41 3.25
C LEU A 413 5.49 -7.21 3.64
N TYR A 414 5.48 -8.51 3.37
CA TYR A 414 6.58 -9.41 3.73
C TYR A 414 7.54 -9.69 2.55
N ALA A 415 7.31 -9.07 1.39
CA ALA A 415 8.20 -9.24 0.26
C ALA A 415 9.57 -8.58 0.52
N PRO A 416 10.69 -9.33 0.45
CA PRO A 416 12.02 -8.76 0.61
C PRO A 416 12.36 -7.77 -0.52
N GLN A 417 13.01 -6.66 -0.16
CA GLN A 417 13.43 -5.62 -1.11
C GLN A 417 14.29 -6.22 -2.23
N GLY A 418 13.98 -5.85 -3.49
CA GLY A 418 14.68 -6.35 -4.68
C GLY A 418 14.25 -7.75 -5.17
N ARG A 419 13.38 -8.47 -4.44
CA ARG A 419 12.89 -9.83 -4.83
C ARG A 419 11.37 -9.98 -4.78
N THR A 420 10.64 -8.86 -4.77
CA THR A 420 9.18 -8.80 -4.64
C THR A 420 8.43 -9.67 -5.64
N LYS A 421 8.84 -9.69 -6.92
CA LYS A 421 8.16 -10.48 -7.96
C LYS A 421 8.18 -11.98 -7.66
N THR A 422 9.35 -12.52 -7.30
CA THR A 422 9.52 -13.95 -6.99
C THR A 422 8.76 -14.36 -5.73
N PHE A 423 8.79 -13.51 -4.69
CA PHE A 423 8.08 -13.75 -3.44
C PHE A 423 6.55 -13.81 -3.65
N ILE A 424 5.99 -12.82 -4.36
CA ILE A 424 4.55 -12.78 -4.67
C ILE A 424 4.13 -13.99 -5.51
N ASN A 425 4.98 -14.44 -6.45
CA ASN A 425 4.70 -15.64 -7.24
C ASN A 425 4.66 -16.90 -6.39
N GLY A 426 5.58 -17.05 -5.43
CA GLY A 426 5.53 -18.14 -4.46
C GLY A 426 4.22 -18.13 -3.67
N CYS A 427 3.82 -16.97 -3.16
CA CYS A 427 2.55 -16.82 -2.44
C CYS A 427 1.33 -17.19 -3.30
N ARG A 428 1.32 -16.81 -4.59
CA ARG A 428 0.26 -17.18 -5.55
C ARG A 428 0.18 -18.67 -5.83
N PHE A 429 1.33 -19.34 -5.90
CA PHE A 429 1.38 -20.79 -6.05
C PHE A 429 0.67 -21.47 -4.88
N PHE A 430 0.97 -21.07 -3.64
CA PHE A 430 0.26 -21.60 -2.46
C PHE A 430 -1.23 -21.28 -2.47
N ASN A 431 -1.62 -20.06 -2.84
CA ASN A 431 -3.04 -19.74 -3.00
C ASN A 431 -3.75 -20.65 -4.02
N SER A 432 -3.05 -21.08 -5.09
CA SER A 432 -3.64 -21.96 -6.12
C SER A 432 -3.56 -23.44 -5.76
N ALA A 433 -2.60 -23.84 -4.91
CA ALA A 433 -2.50 -25.21 -4.43
C ALA A 433 -3.74 -25.61 -3.61
N ALA A 434 -4.39 -24.66 -2.93
CA ALA A 434 -5.64 -24.92 -2.22
C ALA A 434 -6.78 -25.34 -3.16
N ASP A 435 -6.81 -24.81 -4.40
CA ASP A 435 -7.79 -25.18 -5.44
C ASP A 435 -7.66 -26.66 -5.85
N VAL A 436 -6.47 -27.25 -5.65
CA VAL A 436 -6.22 -28.69 -5.87
C VAL A 436 -6.60 -29.48 -4.63
N VAL A 437 -5.99 -29.10 -3.49
CA VAL A 437 -6.02 -29.93 -2.27
C VAL A 437 -7.44 -30.08 -1.74
N ILE A 438 -8.23 -29.01 -1.71
CA ILE A 438 -9.54 -29.04 -1.07
C ILE A 438 -10.54 -29.96 -1.79
N PRO A 439 -10.79 -29.83 -3.10
CA PRO A 439 -11.74 -30.71 -3.77
C PRO A 439 -11.35 -32.19 -3.67
N PHE A 440 -10.06 -32.52 -3.83
CA PHE A 440 -9.60 -33.91 -3.70
C PHE A 440 -9.79 -34.47 -2.28
N VAL A 441 -9.34 -33.74 -1.27
CA VAL A 441 -9.40 -34.20 0.14
C VAL A 441 -10.85 -34.27 0.62
N VAL A 442 -11.64 -33.22 0.36
CA VAL A 442 -13.04 -33.18 0.80
C VAL A 442 -13.88 -34.18 0.04
N GLY A 443 -13.70 -34.33 -1.28
CA GLY A 443 -14.43 -35.33 -2.08
C GLY A 443 -14.19 -36.75 -1.58
N ALA A 444 -12.92 -37.14 -1.38
CA ALA A 444 -12.57 -38.46 -0.87
C ALA A 444 -13.06 -38.71 0.58
N LEU A 445 -13.00 -37.69 1.44
CA LEU A 445 -13.54 -37.80 2.80
C LEU A 445 -15.07 -37.88 2.83
N ALA A 446 -15.74 -37.15 1.94
CA ALA A 446 -17.19 -37.19 1.83
C ALA A 446 -17.68 -38.55 1.32
N GLU A 447 -17.00 -39.14 0.33
CA GLU A 447 -17.31 -40.49 -0.16
C GLU A 447 -17.10 -41.55 0.94
N SER A 448 -15.95 -41.51 1.63
CA SER A 448 -15.60 -42.54 2.63
C SER A 448 -16.35 -42.42 3.96
N SER A 449 -16.70 -41.20 4.37
CA SER A 449 -17.14 -40.92 5.74
C SER A 449 -18.36 -39.99 5.86
N GLY A 450 -18.91 -39.52 4.73
CA GLY A 450 -20.01 -38.58 4.66
C GLY A 450 -19.59 -37.11 4.78
N ILE A 451 -20.42 -36.21 4.26
CA ILE A 451 -20.12 -34.78 4.20
C ILE A 451 -19.97 -34.11 5.55
N LEU A 452 -20.68 -34.59 6.57
CA LEU A 452 -20.59 -34.04 7.92
C LEU A 452 -19.20 -34.27 8.51
N LEU A 453 -18.61 -35.46 8.32
CA LEU A 453 -17.26 -35.74 8.82
C LEU A 453 -16.20 -35.02 7.98
N ALA A 454 -16.39 -34.92 6.67
CA ALA A 454 -15.52 -34.14 5.80
C ALA A 454 -15.49 -32.65 6.21
N GLY A 455 -16.66 -32.05 6.42
CA GLY A 455 -16.80 -30.67 6.90
C GLY A 455 -16.22 -30.45 8.30
N SER A 456 -16.45 -31.39 9.23
CA SER A 456 -15.89 -31.33 10.59
C SER A 456 -14.35 -31.42 10.56
N SER A 457 -13.79 -32.28 9.72
CA SER A 457 -12.34 -32.42 9.54
C SER A 457 -11.72 -31.13 8.99
N LEU A 458 -12.38 -30.49 8.02
CA LEU A 458 -11.93 -29.22 7.47
C LEU A 458 -12.02 -28.09 8.52
N THR A 459 -13.10 -28.06 9.30
CA THR A 459 -13.30 -27.12 10.42
C THR A 459 -12.17 -27.23 11.44
N LEU A 460 -11.84 -28.46 11.87
CA LEU A 460 -10.73 -28.72 12.79
C LEU A 460 -9.38 -28.31 12.19
N SER A 461 -9.17 -28.58 10.90
CA SER A 461 -7.96 -28.14 10.20
C SER A 461 -7.82 -26.61 10.21
N MET A 462 -8.89 -25.87 9.96
CA MET A 462 -8.87 -24.40 9.99
C MET A 462 -8.62 -23.84 11.40
N LEU A 463 -9.25 -24.42 12.43
CA LEU A 463 -8.99 -24.06 13.82
C LEU A 463 -7.53 -24.35 14.21
N GLY A 464 -6.99 -25.50 13.78
CA GLY A 464 -5.57 -25.82 13.94
C GLY A 464 -4.66 -24.80 13.26
N SER A 465 -4.98 -24.36 12.05
CA SER A 465 -4.23 -23.32 11.35
C SER A 465 -4.29 -21.96 12.04
N ILE A 466 -5.43 -21.60 12.66
CA ILE A 466 -5.54 -20.40 13.50
C ILE A 466 -4.60 -20.50 14.70
N CYS A 467 -4.58 -21.63 15.40
CA CYS A 467 -3.66 -21.86 16.51
C CYS A 467 -2.20 -21.77 16.05
N ILE A 468 -1.83 -22.44 14.95
CA ILE A 468 -0.48 -22.36 14.38
C ILE A 468 -0.14 -20.91 14.02
N ALA A 469 -1.05 -20.15 13.40
CA ALA A 469 -0.81 -18.75 13.06
C ALA A 469 -0.59 -17.89 14.32
N LEU A 470 -1.37 -18.10 15.39
CA LEU A 470 -1.19 -17.40 16.67
C LEU A 470 0.17 -17.67 17.33
N PHE A 471 0.75 -18.87 17.13
CA PHE A 471 2.08 -19.21 17.66
C PHE A 471 3.23 -18.84 16.71
N ALA A 472 3.04 -18.99 15.39
CA ALA A 472 4.08 -18.82 14.38
C ALA A 472 4.35 -17.35 14.05
N PHE A 473 3.30 -16.52 14.09
CA PHE A 473 3.43 -15.08 14.08
C PHE A 473 3.61 -14.64 15.53
N ASN A 474 4.70 -13.91 15.81
CA ASN A 474 4.92 -13.36 17.14
C ASN A 474 3.63 -12.67 17.59
N LEU A 475 3.10 -13.02 18.76
CA LEU A 475 1.98 -12.27 19.37
C LEU A 475 2.35 -10.80 19.56
N GLN A 476 3.65 -10.49 19.62
CA GLN A 476 4.14 -9.13 19.40
C GLN A 476 3.73 -8.61 18.01
N LEU A 477 3.80 -9.25 16.85
CA LEU A 477 3.17 -8.66 15.64
C LEU A 477 1.62 -8.51 15.70
N LEU A 478 0.93 -9.21 16.61
CA LEU A 478 -0.53 -9.06 16.85
C LEU A 478 -0.88 -7.92 17.81
N PHE A 479 0.00 -7.58 18.76
CA PHE A 479 -0.21 -6.62 19.84
C PHE A 479 0.95 -5.62 20.06
N SER A 480 2.04 -5.78 19.32
CA SER A 480 3.17 -4.86 19.29
C SER A 480 2.61 -3.64 18.62
N SER A 481 2.55 -2.64 19.47
CA SER A 481 2.82 -1.27 19.15
C SER A 481 4.13 -1.08 18.36
N ASP A 482 4.55 -1.94 17.43
CA ASP A 482 5.30 -1.48 16.26
C ASP A 482 4.34 -0.84 15.23
N SER A 483 3.03 -0.82 15.55
CA SER A 483 2.12 0.29 15.22
C SER A 483 2.58 1.65 15.76
N VAL A 484 3.72 1.77 16.48
CA VAL A 484 4.44 3.02 16.77
C VAL A 484 5.10 3.64 15.52
N LYS A 485 4.73 3.22 14.31
CA LYS A 485 4.98 4.04 13.12
C LYS A 485 3.97 5.16 12.94
N ASP A 486 2.86 5.18 13.68
CA ASP A 486 2.04 6.39 13.71
C ASP A 486 2.68 7.44 14.62
N VAL A 487 3.73 8.07 14.10
CA VAL A 487 4.36 9.25 14.67
C VAL A 487 3.52 10.52 14.44
N ARG A 488 2.35 10.41 13.80
CA ARG A 488 1.51 11.57 13.53
C ARG A 488 1.03 12.19 14.83
N VAL A 489 1.06 13.52 14.85
CA VAL A 489 0.69 14.34 16.00
C VAL A 489 -0.32 15.42 15.54
N PRO A 490 -1.56 15.02 15.17
CA PRO A 490 -2.55 15.95 14.61
C PRO A 490 -3.03 17.03 15.60
N SER A 491 -2.68 16.91 16.88
CA SER A 491 -2.93 17.88 17.94
C SER A 491 -1.78 18.86 18.20
N MET A 492 -0.60 18.64 17.60
CA MET A 492 0.62 19.41 17.85
C MET A 492 0.90 20.41 16.73
N ASP A 493 1.33 21.61 17.11
CA ASP A 493 1.84 22.60 16.18
C ASP A 493 3.35 22.51 16.01
N PHE A 494 3.84 22.96 14.87
CA PHE A 494 5.27 23.10 14.58
C PHE A 494 5.62 24.58 14.40
N VAL A 495 6.78 24.99 14.89
CA VAL A 495 7.29 26.36 14.78
C VAL A 495 8.65 26.33 14.11
N ILE A 496 8.75 27.01 12.96
CA ILE A 496 9.95 27.04 12.13
C ILE A 496 10.39 28.49 11.94
N PRO A 497 11.41 28.97 12.69
CA PRO A 497 12.06 30.23 12.38
C PRO A 497 12.80 30.11 11.04
N LEU A 498 12.44 30.96 10.07
CA LEU A 498 12.96 30.91 8.72
C LEU A 498 13.55 32.27 8.34
N LYS A 499 14.89 32.36 8.30
CA LYS A 499 15.61 33.59 7.93
C LYS A 499 15.35 34.00 6.48
N THR A 500 15.47 33.05 5.56
CA THR A 500 15.24 33.21 4.11
C THR A 500 14.79 31.88 3.51
N MET A 501 14.09 31.92 2.37
CA MET A 501 13.72 30.71 1.63
C MET A 501 14.98 30.07 1.03
N GLY A 502 15.31 28.86 1.47
CA GLY A 502 16.42 28.05 0.96
C GLY A 502 15.94 26.97 -0.02
N PRO A 503 16.88 26.28 -0.70
CA PRO A 503 16.56 25.20 -1.65
C PRO A 503 15.85 24.00 -1.00
N PHE A 504 15.90 23.88 0.33
CA PHE A 504 15.30 22.78 1.08
C PHE A 504 14.09 23.18 1.93
N THR A 505 13.67 24.45 1.91
CA THR A 505 12.48 24.89 2.65
C THR A 505 11.25 24.05 2.29
N ARG A 506 11.06 23.78 0.99
CA ARG A 506 10.02 22.86 0.51
C ARG A 506 10.18 21.46 1.07
N THR A 507 11.38 20.88 0.99
CA THR A 507 11.69 19.53 1.48
C THR A 507 11.34 19.37 2.95
N VAL A 508 11.73 20.33 3.80
CA VAL A 508 11.46 20.29 5.25
C VAL A 508 9.96 20.34 5.53
N LEU A 509 9.23 21.27 4.90
CA LEU A 509 7.78 21.39 5.08
C LEU A 509 7.02 20.13 4.62
N GLU A 510 7.39 19.58 3.46
CA GLU A 510 6.82 18.33 2.95
C GLU A 510 7.17 17.13 3.85
N ALA A 511 8.38 17.06 4.39
CA ALA A 511 8.79 16.01 5.31
C ALA A 511 7.98 16.05 6.61
N ILE A 512 7.90 17.22 7.25
CA ILE A 512 7.11 17.41 8.48
C ILE A 512 5.65 17.06 8.24
N HIS A 513 5.06 17.56 7.17
CA HIS A 513 3.65 17.29 6.86
C HIS A 513 3.40 15.81 6.58
N SER A 514 4.29 15.15 5.81
CA SER A 514 4.10 13.74 5.40
C SER A 514 4.27 12.78 6.56
N HIS A 515 5.21 13.05 7.47
CA HIS A 515 5.51 12.14 8.58
C HIS A 515 4.67 12.43 9.82
N TYR A 516 4.52 13.70 10.19
CA TYR A 516 3.91 14.09 11.47
C TYR A 516 2.47 14.57 11.36
N ALA A 517 2.00 14.94 10.17
CA ALA A 517 0.63 15.44 9.92
C ALA A 517 0.14 16.46 11.00
N PRO A 518 0.89 17.55 11.24
CA PRO A 518 0.63 18.42 12.38
C PRO A 518 -0.70 19.16 12.31
N ARG A 519 -1.10 19.73 13.44
CA ARG A 519 -2.27 20.60 13.52
C ARG A 519 -2.07 21.85 12.66
N GLN A 520 -0.95 22.55 12.87
CA GLN A 520 -0.51 23.74 12.13
C GLN A 520 1.03 23.79 12.07
N ILE A 521 1.58 24.41 11.03
CA ILE A 521 2.99 24.82 10.94
C ILE A 521 3.05 26.34 10.91
N PHE A 522 3.68 26.94 11.92
CA PHE A 522 3.96 28.37 11.99
C PHE A 522 5.36 28.65 11.47
N ILE A 523 5.45 29.42 10.38
CA ILE A 523 6.72 29.91 9.84
C ILE A 523 6.92 31.33 10.37
N VAL A 524 7.93 31.50 11.22
CA VAL A 524 8.29 32.81 11.77
C VAL A 524 9.38 33.41 10.88
N CYS A 525 9.04 34.45 10.12
CA CYS A 525 9.96 35.02 9.13
C CYS A 525 9.63 36.48 8.82
N LYS A 526 10.52 37.15 8.09
CA LYS A 526 10.27 38.47 7.51
C LYS A 526 9.18 38.43 6.43
N GLN A 527 8.62 39.60 6.16
CA GLN A 527 7.59 39.80 5.14
C GLN A 527 8.05 39.41 3.71
N ASP A 528 9.29 39.74 3.32
CA ASP A 528 9.86 39.37 2.02
C ASP A 528 9.98 37.84 1.85
N THR A 529 10.43 37.15 2.89
CA THR A 529 10.54 35.69 2.94
C THR A 529 9.15 35.05 2.91
N ARG A 530 8.18 35.61 3.63
CA ARG A 530 6.78 35.18 3.59
C ARG A 530 6.23 35.25 2.16
N GLU A 531 6.47 36.35 1.44
CA GLU A 531 6.01 36.52 0.06
C GLU A 531 6.66 35.48 -0.86
N ALA A 532 7.97 35.29 -0.78
CA ALA A 532 8.70 34.30 -1.56
C ALA A 532 8.18 32.87 -1.33
N VAL A 533 8.02 32.47 -0.07
CA VAL A 533 7.51 31.14 0.30
C VAL A 533 6.05 30.99 -0.14
N SER A 534 5.19 31.98 0.10
CA SER A 534 3.78 31.93 -0.28
C SER A 534 3.58 31.78 -1.79
N GLN A 535 4.41 32.48 -2.59
CA GLN A 535 4.38 32.38 -4.04
C GLN A 535 4.82 31.00 -4.53
N ALA A 536 5.91 30.45 -3.95
CA ALA A 536 6.44 29.15 -4.34
C ALA A 536 5.52 27.98 -3.90
N MET A 537 4.91 28.09 -2.73
CA MET A 537 4.00 27.11 -2.14
C MET A 537 2.78 26.77 -2.99
N VAL A 538 2.37 27.64 -3.91
CA VAL A 538 1.26 27.40 -4.86
C VAL A 538 1.39 26.05 -5.55
N ASN A 539 2.64 25.59 -5.78
CA ASN A 539 2.97 24.38 -6.52
C ASN A 539 3.48 23.22 -5.65
N TRP A 540 3.51 23.35 -4.32
CA TRP A 540 4.15 22.36 -3.43
C TRP A 540 3.22 21.22 -2.96
N GLY A 541 1.94 21.21 -3.35
CA GLY A 541 1.00 20.16 -2.93
C GLY A 541 0.75 20.09 -1.42
N LEU A 542 1.22 21.08 -0.65
CA LEU A 542 0.95 21.23 0.77
C LEU A 542 -0.44 21.80 1.01
N PRO A 543 -1.22 21.31 1.99
CA PRO A 543 -2.53 21.86 2.29
C PRO A 543 -2.40 23.27 2.87
N ARG A 544 -2.89 24.27 2.13
CA ARG A 544 -2.73 25.70 2.47
C ARG A 544 -3.30 26.09 3.84
N GLY A 545 -4.34 25.37 4.30
CA GLY A 545 -4.94 25.61 5.61
C GLY A 545 -4.07 25.20 6.80
N LYS A 546 -2.93 24.55 6.57
CA LYS A 546 -2.04 23.99 7.60
C LYS A 546 -0.78 24.81 7.84
N ILE A 547 -0.54 25.89 7.09
CA ILE A 547 0.65 26.73 7.21
C ILE A 547 0.23 28.18 7.51
N SER A 548 0.80 28.76 8.56
CA SER A 548 0.60 30.15 8.96
C SER A 548 1.93 30.87 9.02
N PHE A 549 1.93 32.15 8.65
CA PHE A 549 3.10 33.00 8.76
C PHE A 549 2.96 33.93 9.95
N VAL A 550 4.04 34.08 10.72
CA VAL A 550 4.16 35.02 11.82
C VAL A 550 5.30 35.98 11.46
N ASP A 551 5.02 37.28 11.49
CA ASP A 551 6.02 38.30 11.19
C ASP A 551 7.07 38.33 12.31
N GLU A 552 8.34 38.10 11.95
CA GLU A 552 9.41 38.13 12.92
C GLU A 552 9.64 39.54 13.49
N ASP A 553 9.51 40.61 12.69
CA ASP A 553 9.90 41.95 13.13
C ASP A 553 8.98 42.49 14.25
N SER A 554 7.72 42.04 14.26
CA SER A 554 6.71 42.35 15.28
C SER A 554 6.45 41.22 16.30
N PHE A 555 7.27 40.16 16.31
CA PHE A 555 7.02 38.92 17.07
C PHE A 555 6.79 39.13 18.58
N PHE A 556 7.58 39.99 19.23
CA PHE A 556 7.44 40.32 20.65
C PHE A 556 6.52 41.52 20.92
N GLN A 557 6.09 42.24 19.88
CA GLN A 557 5.39 43.52 20.03
C GLN A 557 4.09 43.38 20.83
N ARG A 558 3.30 42.33 20.53
CA ARG A 558 2.01 42.12 21.17
C ARG A 558 2.12 41.61 22.61
N ALA A 559 3.06 40.71 22.86
CA ALA A 559 3.22 40.06 24.15
C ALA A 559 4.02 40.91 25.16
N MET A 560 5.00 41.69 24.67
CA MET A 560 5.98 42.36 25.53
C MET A 560 6.25 43.83 25.17
N GLY A 561 5.65 44.34 24.08
CA GLY A 561 5.65 45.78 23.77
C GLY A 561 6.87 46.31 23.03
N PHE A 562 7.80 45.46 22.58
CA PHE A 562 8.98 45.88 21.81
C PHE A 562 9.11 45.16 20.47
N SER A 563 9.71 45.85 19.50
CA SER A 563 10.02 45.35 18.16
C SER A 563 11.41 44.71 18.11
N ARG A 564 11.71 44.02 17.00
CA ARG A 564 13.08 43.55 16.74
C ARG A 564 14.12 44.66 16.74
N GLU A 565 13.78 45.85 16.22
CA GLU A 565 14.72 46.98 16.17
C GLU A 565 15.03 47.51 17.57
N ASP A 566 14.08 47.47 18.50
CA ASP A 566 14.33 47.88 19.89
C ASP A 566 15.31 46.91 20.59
N LEU A 567 15.16 45.60 20.34
CA LEU A 567 16.12 44.59 20.80
C LEU A 567 17.49 44.75 20.16
N LYS A 568 17.54 45.05 18.86
CA LYS A 568 18.78 45.28 18.12
C LYS A 568 19.53 46.52 18.58
N ARG A 569 18.81 47.60 18.93
CA ARG A 569 19.43 48.79 19.55
C ARG A 569 20.00 48.50 20.93
N SER A 570 19.39 47.56 21.65
CA SER A 570 19.85 47.09 22.96
C SER A 570 21.01 46.10 22.86
N TRP A 571 21.35 45.63 21.65
CA TRP A 571 22.46 44.72 21.41
C TRP A 571 23.79 45.48 21.34
N THR A 572 24.64 45.25 22.33
CA THR A 572 25.94 45.92 22.51
C THR A 572 27.13 44.97 22.33
N SER A 573 26.89 43.66 22.24
CA SER A 573 27.97 42.66 22.22
C SER A 573 28.84 42.76 20.96
N THR A 574 30.15 42.69 21.18
CA THR A 574 31.19 42.51 20.16
C THR A 574 31.64 41.06 20.02
N GLY A 575 30.88 40.12 20.58
CA GLY A 575 31.16 38.68 20.52
C GLY A 575 31.15 38.14 19.08
N PRO A 576 31.62 36.90 18.86
CA PRO A 576 31.79 36.34 17.53
C PRO A 576 30.47 35.93 16.85
N ARG A 577 29.32 36.02 17.55
CA ARG A 577 27.99 35.77 17.00
C ARG A 577 27.24 37.07 16.81
N ASP A 578 26.61 37.19 15.64
CA ASP A 578 25.81 38.36 15.31
C ASP A 578 24.46 38.35 16.05
N PHE A 579 23.82 39.52 16.09
CA PHE A 579 22.46 39.66 16.61
C PHE A 579 21.48 38.69 15.94
N GLY A 580 21.66 38.41 14.64
CA GLY A 580 20.79 37.51 13.89
C GLY A 580 20.75 36.09 14.47
N TRP A 581 21.89 35.59 14.93
CA TRP A 581 21.95 34.29 15.59
C TRP A 581 21.20 34.28 16.92
N TRP A 582 21.43 35.27 17.79
CA TRP A 582 20.76 35.38 19.09
C TRP A 582 19.26 35.60 18.93
N TRP A 583 18.88 36.38 17.93
CA TRP A 583 17.49 36.63 17.56
C TRP A 583 16.74 35.33 17.26
N GLN A 584 17.35 34.41 16.51
CA GLN A 584 16.73 33.10 16.23
C GLN A 584 16.50 32.27 17.50
N GLN A 585 17.41 32.34 18.48
CA GLN A 585 17.24 31.67 19.77
C GLN A 585 16.04 32.22 20.54
N LEU A 586 15.89 33.55 20.57
CA LEU A 586 14.76 34.22 21.22
C LEU A 586 13.43 33.88 20.57
N LEU A 587 13.36 33.85 19.23
CA LEU A 587 12.13 33.48 18.50
C LEU A 587 11.62 32.09 18.92
N LYS A 588 12.53 31.12 19.06
CA LYS A 588 12.20 29.75 19.48
C LYS A 588 11.69 29.70 20.91
N LEU A 589 12.35 30.39 21.85
CA LEU A 589 11.92 30.48 23.24
C LEU A 589 10.60 31.25 23.40
N GLY A 590 10.36 32.29 22.59
CA GLY A 590 9.17 33.12 22.68
C GLY A 590 7.91 32.51 22.04
N ALA A 591 8.02 31.41 21.31
CA ALA A 591 6.91 30.80 20.57
C ALA A 591 5.68 30.52 21.45
N GLY A 592 5.88 30.01 22.66
CA GLY A 592 4.79 29.66 23.57
C GLY A 592 3.95 30.84 24.07
N SER A 593 4.54 32.05 24.13
CA SER A 593 3.87 33.29 24.56
C SER A 593 3.44 34.18 23.40
N CYS A 594 4.15 34.15 22.27
CA CYS A 594 3.96 35.10 21.18
C CYS A 594 3.05 34.60 20.06
N ILE A 595 2.90 33.28 19.90
CA ILE A 595 2.02 32.70 18.87
C ILE A 595 0.63 32.42 19.46
N GLU A 596 -0.38 33.07 18.90
CA GLU A 596 -1.76 32.90 19.36
C GLU A 596 -2.29 31.49 19.10
N ASN A 597 -3.00 30.94 20.07
CA ASN A 597 -3.61 29.61 20.01
C ASN A 597 -2.64 28.46 19.73
N ILE A 598 -1.34 28.62 20.00
CA ILE A 598 -0.37 27.51 19.92
C ILE A 598 -0.77 26.36 20.86
N SER A 599 -0.56 25.13 20.43
CA SER A 599 -0.83 23.91 21.20
C SER A 599 0.00 23.85 22.48
N GLU A 600 -0.51 23.16 23.51
CA GLU A 600 0.19 23.03 24.81
C GLU A 600 1.56 22.37 24.65
N ASN A 601 1.64 21.32 23.82
CA ASN A 601 2.90 20.77 23.35
C ASN A 601 3.07 21.17 21.89
N PHE A 602 4.18 21.79 21.54
CA PHE A 602 4.51 22.21 20.17
C PHE A 602 5.96 21.88 19.86
N CYS A 603 6.27 21.59 18.60
CA CYS A 603 7.63 21.25 18.19
C CYS A 603 8.31 22.48 17.57
N VAL A 604 9.40 22.93 18.16
CA VAL A 604 10.31 23.88 17.50
C VAL A 604 11.21 23.07 16.58
N TRP A 605 11.34 23.51 15.32
CA TRP A 605 12.06 22.76 14.29
C TRP A 605 12.92 23.70 13.44
N ASP A 606 14.18 23.35 13.24
CA ASP A 606 15.11 24.16 12.45
C ASP A 606 14.83 23.99 10.95
N ALA A 607 14.88 25.10 10.20
CA ALA A 607 14.54 25.11 8.77
C ALA A 607 15.53 24.33 7.86
N ASP A 608 16.60 23.81 8.42
CA ASP A 608 17.65 23.03 7.75
C ASP A 608 17.63 21.53 8.10
N LEU A 609 16.70 21.07 8.94
CA LEU A 609 16.57 19.67 9.33
C LEU A 609 15.49 18.95 8.50
N ILE A 610 15.91 17.98 7.69
CA ILE A 610 15.03 17.09 6.92
C ILE A 610 14.99 15.73 7.61
N VAL A 611 13.80 15.31 8.04
CA VAL A 611 13.55 13.98 8.58
C VAL A 611 13.31 12.97 7.44
N LEU A 612 14.04 11.86 7.45
CA LEU A 612 13.90 10.77 6.47
C LEU A 612 13.24 9.55 7.12
N GLU A 613 13.64 9.25 8.36
CA GLU A 613 13.00 8.30 9.26
C GLU A 613 12.42 9.07 10.46
N PRO A 614 11.09 9.10 10.63
CA PRO A 614 10.49 9.86 11.71
C PRO A 614 10.59 9.16 13.07
N TRP A 615 10.56 9.95 14.13
CA TRP A 615 10.60 9.49 15.51
C TRP A 615 9.40 9.99 16.31
N PRO A 616 8.90 9.24 17.30
CA PRO A 616 7.80 9.70 18.14
C PRO A 616 8.16 11.01 18.86
N LEU A 617 7.28 12.00 18.78
CA LEU A 617 7.41 13.28 19.50
C LEU A 617 6.68 13.27 20.84
N MET A 618 5.73 12.34 21.01
CA MET A 618 4.94 12.16 22.23
C MET A 618 4.95 10.68 22.65
N GLY A 619 5.03 10.45 23.96
CA GLY A 619 4.78 9.15 24.57
C GLY A 619 3.29 8.92 24.83
N VAL A 620 2.92 7.66 25.08
CA VAL A 620 1.55 7.27 25.47
C VAL A 620 1.16 7.87 26.83
N ASP A 621 2.15 8.16 27.67
CA ASP A 621 2.06 8.78 28.99
C ASP A 621 2.03 10.32 28.96
N GLY A 622 2.02 10.93 27.77
CA GLY A 622 2.05 12.37 27.60
C GLY A 622 3.44 13.00 27.75
N GLN A 623 4.51 12.20 27.89
CA GLN A 623 5.89 12.70 27.88
C GLN A 623 6.24 13.25 26.50
N CYS A 624 7.05 14.30 26.48
CA CYS A 624 7.59 14.89 25.26
C CYS A 624 8.93 14.23 24.92
N TYR A 625 9.16 13.98 23.63
CA TYR A 625 10.38 13.34 23.17
C TYR A 625 11.18 14.23 22.22
N VAL A 626 12.50 14.10 22.29
CA VAL A 626 13.45 14.64 21.32
C VAL A 626 14.41 13.55 20.87
N ALA A 627 14.81 13.57 19.61
CA ALA A 627 15.89 12.74 19.11
C ALA A 627 17.22 13.53 19.17
N PRO A 628 18.22 13.08 19.95
CA PRO A 628 19.55 13.68 19.88
C PRO A 628 20.16 13.40 18.51
N LEU A 629 20.47 14.44 17.74
CA LEU A 629 21.00 14.32 16.37
C LEU A 629 22.51 14.54 16.29
N GLN A 630 23.13 14.93 17.39
CA GLN A 630 24.56 15.20 17.47
C GLN A 630 25.15 14.48 18.69
N GLU A 631 26.18 13.66 18.46
CA GLU A 631 26.83 12.83 19.48
C GLU A 631 27.48 13.66 20.58
N ALA A 632 28.26 14.65 20.17
CA ALA A 632 29.08 15.49 21.03
C ALA A 632 29.19 16.91 20.44
N TYR A 633 29.55 17.87 21.28
CA TYR A 633 29.84 19.24 20.86
C TYR A 633 31.04 19.27 19.90
N LEU A 634 31.17 20.37 19.14
CA LEU A 634 32.27 20.52 18.20
C LEU A 634 33.66 20.48 18.87
N SER A 635 33.74 21.02 20.09
CA SER A 635 34.91 20.92 20.96
C SER A 635 34.52 21.27 22.40
N ASP A 636 35.40 21.00 23.36
CA ASP A 636 35.19 21.36 24.77
C ASP A 636 34.95 22.86 24.96
N ARG A 637 35.64 23.70 24.18
CA ARG A 637 35.38 25.16 24.17
C ARG A 637 33.95 25.49 23.73
N HIS A 638 33.42 24.78 22.75
CA HIS A 638 32.04 24.99 22.30
C HIS A 638 31.04 24.53 23.36
N GLN A 639 31.31 23.38 23.98
CA GLN A 639 30.50 22.88 25.09
C GLN A 639 30.46 23.90 26.23
N GLU A 640 31.61 24.34 26.72
CA GLU A 640 31.69 25.32 27.82
C GLU A 640 31.03 26.65 27.44
N ALA A 641 31.12 27.09 26.18
CA ALA A 641 30.46 28.31 25.73
C ALA A 641 28.92 28.23 25.87
N TYR A 642 28.30 27.08 25.58
CA TYR A 642 26.87 26.88 25.80
C TYR A 642 26.52 26.63 27.27
N GLU A 643 27.30 25.79 27.93
CA GLU A 643 27.05 25.35 29.30
C GLU A 643 27.22 26.48 30.32
N SER A 644 28.23 27.33 30.16
CA SER A 644 28.46 28.49 31.04
C SER A 644 27.30 29.49 30.99
N ASN A 645 26.75 29.77 29.81
CA ASN A 645 25.57 30.63 29.67
C ASN A 645 24.33 29.98 30.30
N ALA A 646 24.06 28.71 29.99
CA ALA A 646 22.94 27.97 30.58
C ALA A 646 23.00 27.95 32.12
N ARG A 647 24.20 27.70 32.68
CA ARG A 647 24.47 27.76 34.12
C ARG A 647 24.21 29.15 34.70
N HIS A 648 24.61 30.19 33.97
CA HIS A 648 24.42 31.57 34.41
C HIS A 648 22.94 31.98 34.48
N VAL A 649 22.16 31.66 33.44
CA VAL A 649 20.74 32.09 33.32
C VAL A 649 19.79 31.21 34.13
N LEU A 650 20.06 29.90 34.24
CA LEU A 650 19.21 28.98 35.00
C LEU A 650 19.62 28.83 36.47
N LYS A 651 20.88 29.15 36.81
CA LYS A 651 21.50 28.78 38.11
C LYS A 651 21.42 27.27 38.38
N MET A 652 21.53 26.47 37.31
CA MET A 652 21.47 25.02 37.32
C MET A 652 22.67 24.46 36.58
N ASP A 653 23.14 23.26 36.95
CA ASP A 653 24.14 22.56 36.15
C ASP A 653 23.50 22.07 34.83
N PRO A 654 24.10 22.39 33.68
CA PRO A 654 23.65 21.89 32.39
C PRO A 654 23.62 20.37 32.34
N THR A 655 22.64 19.82 31.65
CA THR A 655 22.52 18.36 31.47
C THR A 655 22.69 17.98 30.01
N ASN A 656 22.84 16.68 29.73
CA ASN A 656 22.76 16.11 28.39
C ASN A 656 21.75 14.95 28.38
N PRO A 657 21.25 14.54 27.20
CA PRO A 657 20.42 13.36 27.05
C PRO A 657 20.99 12.12 27.75
N SER A 658 20.20 11.46 28.59
CA SER A 658 20.65 10.29 29.37
C SER A 658 21.01 9.06 28.52
N LYS A 659 20.64 9.07 27.23
CA LYS A 659 20.89 7.98 26.26
C LYS A 659 21.87 8.39 25.15
N GLY A 660 22.79 9.30 25.48
CA GLY A 660 23.82 9.80 24.56
C GLY A 660 23.35 10.95 23.66
N GLY A 661 24.32 11.67 23.10
CA GLY A 661 24.09 12.86 22.29
C GLY A 661 24.06 14.15 23.12
N THR A 662 23.71 15.25 22.45
CA THR A 662 23.59 16.59 23.04
C THR A 662 22.19 17.15 22.88
N TRP A 663 21.85 18.21 23.64
CA TRP A 663 20.59 18.94 23.44
C TRP A 663 20.57 19.80 22.18
N ILE A 664 21.68 19.95 21.43
CA ILE A 664 21.70 20.62 20.13
C ILE A 664 21.06 19.70 19.08
N ALA A 665 19.74 19.56 19.17
CA ALA A 665 18.99 18.53 18.46
C ALA A 665 18.35 19.01 17.15
N HIS A 666 18.41 20.31 16.84
CA HIS A 666 17.80 20.95 15.66
C HIS A 666 16.26 20.81 15.58
N HIS A 667 15.66 20.19 16.57
CA HIS A 667 14.24 20.18 16.86
C HIS A 667 14.06 19.84 18.34
N MET A 668 12.95 20.26 18.93
CA MET A 668 12.57 19.85 20.29
C MET A 668 11.09 20.12 20.54
N VAL A 669 10.41 19.20 21.24
CA VAL A 669 9.05 19.45 21.71
C VAL A 669 9.10 20.30 22.98
N PHE A 670 8.51 21.47 22.90
CA PHE A 670 8.32 22.39 24.01
C PHE A 670 6.91 22.19 24.57
N ASN A 671 6.84 22.10 25.90
CA ASN A 671 5.60 22.22 26.64
C ASN A 671 5.46 23.68 27.08
N LYS A 672 4.36 24.31 26.70
CA LYS A 672 4.11 25.73 26.91
C LYS A 672 4.18 26.11 28.39
N THR A 673 3.56 25.33 29.27
CA THR A 673 3.58 25.60 30.71
C THR A 673 5.01 25.54 31.26
N VAL A 674 5.75 24.46 31.00
CA VAL A 674 7.15 24.28 31.47
C VAL A 674 8.08 25.36 30.89
N LEU A 675 7.87 25.76 29.64
CA LEU A 675 8.65 26.82 29.00
C LEU A 675 8.42 28.17 29.69
N LEU A 676 7.17 28.54 29.98
CA LEU A 676 6.87 29.80 30.66
C LEU A 676 7.42 29.84 32.09
N GLU A 677 7.35 28.73 32.81
CA GLU A 677 8.00 28.59 34.13
C GLU A 677 9.51 28.81 34.02
N MET A 678 10.17 28.18 33.04
CA MET A 678 11.61 28.35 32.81
C MET A 678 11.98 29.80 32.50
N LEU A 679 11.19 30.49 31.65
CA LEU A 679 11.45 31.89 31.30
C LEU A 679 11.27 32.81 32.51
N SER A 680 10.30 32.54 33.37
CA SER A 680 10.13 33.25 34.65
C SER A 680 11.33 33.04 35.59
N VAL A 681 11.89 31.82 35.64
CA VAL A 681 13.11 31.54 36.38
C VAL A 681 14.29 32.37 35.84
N ILE A 682 14.49 32.40 34.52
CA ILE A 682 15.55 33.21 33.89
C ILE A 682 15.37 34.70 34.23
N GLU A 683 14.14 35.20 34.12
CA GLU A 683 13.81 36.60 34.42
C GLU A 683 14.10 36.96 35.88
N SER A 684 13.86 36.04 36.82
CA SER A 684 14.16 36.24 38.24
C SER A 684 15.65 36.12 38.59
N ASN A 685 16.40 35.30 37.85
CA ASN A 685 17.82 35.02 38.11
C ASN A 685 18.76 36.09 37.55
N LEU A 686 18.31 36.84 36.56
CA LEU A 686 19.06 37.92 35.92
C LEU A 686 18.60 39.27 36.48
N GLU A 687 19.58 40.13 36.82
CA GLU A 687 19.33 41.46 37.36
C GLU A 687 18.67 42.39 36.33
N GLY A 688 18.01 43.45 36.82
CA GLY A 688 17.35 44.46 35.99
C GLY A 688 15.82 44.34 35.92
N PRO A 689 15.10 45.43 35.60
CA PRO A 689 13.65 45.43 35.45
C PRO A 689 13.18 44.92 34.06
N GLU A 690 14.10 44.65 33.14
CA GLU A 690 13.78 44.31 31.77
C GLU A 690 13.14 42.90 31.64
N PRO A 691 12.33 42.68 30.61
CA PRO A 691 11.79 41.36 30.32
C PRO A 691 12.86 40.37 29.87
N TRP A 692 12.59 39.07 30.03
CA TRP A 692 13.56 38.01 29.75
C TRP A 692 14.31 38.09 28.40
N PRO A 693 13.73 38.54 27.25
CA PRO A 693 14.50 38.57 26.01
C PRO A 693 15.64 39.57 26.04
N LEU A 694 15.42 40.74 26.65
CA LEU A 694 16.44 41.78 26.81
C LEU A 694 17.52 41.30 27.79
N LYS A 695 17.11 40.70 28.91
CA LYS A 695 18.03 40.13 29.90
C LYS A 695 18.93 39.05 29.28
N ILE A 696 18.37 38.16 28.46
CA ILE A 696 19.16 37.15 27.74
C ILE A 696 20.14 37.82 26.77
N LEU A 697 19.74 38.85 26.00
CA LEU A 697 20.63 39.53 25.06
C LEU A 697 21.81 40.22 25.76
N GLN A 698 21.59 40.81 26.95
CA GLN A 698 22.67 41.41 27.75
C GLN A 698 23.75 40.39 28.12
N THR A 699 23.39 39.10 28.30
CA THR A 699 24.38 38.06 28.59
C THR A 699 25.40 37.87 27.47
N ALA A 700 25.09 38.29 26.24
CA ALA A 700 26.01 38.16 25.12
C ALA A 700 27.27 39.04 25.22
N GLU A 701 27.29 40.03 26.11
CA GLU A 701 28.52 40.78 26.42
C GLU A 701 29.57 39.88 27.10
N THR A 702 29.11 38.90 27.87
CA THR A 702 29.96 38.00 28.67
C THR A 702 30.13 36.64 28.03
N PHE A 703 29.07 36.11 27.39
CA PHE A 703 29.04 34.74 26.88
C PHE A 703 29.05 34.69 25.35
N GLU A 704 29.87 33.79 24.81
CA GLU A 704 30.04 33.63 23.36
C GLU A 704 28.76 33.11 22.67
N ARG A 705 28.01 32.24 23.36
CA ARG A 705 26.90 31.46 22.80
C ARG A 705 25.81 31.17 23.83
N MET A 706 24.60 30.93 23.32
CA MET A 706 23.42 30.53 24.08
C MET A 706 22.52 29.63 23.22
N SER A 707 22.13 28.45 23.70
CA SER A 707 21.19 27.59 22.96
C SER A 707 19.88 27.49 23.71
N GLU A 708 18.81 27.83 23.00
CA GLU A 708 17.43 27.55 23.36
C GLU A 708 17.22 26.10 23.78
N TYR A 709 17.80 25.15 23.04
CA TYR A 709 17.61 23.72 23.27
C TYR A 709 18.42 23.23 24.47
N VAL A 710 19.63 23.75 24.70
CA VAL A 710 20.42 23.41 25.90
C VAL A 710 19.74 23.95 27.16
N ILE A 711 19.23 25.18 27.12
CA ILE A 711 18.54 25.80 28.26
C ILE A 711 17.24 25.05 28.55
N TYR A 712 16.38 24.87 27.55
CA TYR A 712 15.11 24.15 27.74
C TYR A 712 15.32 22.68 28.07
N GLY A 713 16.25 21.99 27.40
CA GLY A 713 16.59 20.60 27.68
C GLY A 713 17.08 20.40 29.12
N THR A 714 17.91 21.33 29.61
CA THR A 714 18.37 21.31 31.01
C THR A 714 17.22 21.46 31.99
N TYR A 715 16.31 22.42 31.75
CA TYR A 715 15.18 22.64 32.65
C TYR A 715 14.12 21.53 32.56
N ALA A 716 13.78 21.05 31.36
CA ALA A 716 12.65 20.18 31.11
C ALA A 716 12.95 18.68 31.29
N SER A 717 14.22 18.25 31.25
CA SER A 717 14.62 16.82 31.29
C SER A 717 14.22 16.09 32.58
N SER A 718 14.23 16.79 33.71
CA SER A 718 13.77 16.29 35.00
C SER A 718 12.25 16.30 35.16
N ARG A 719 11.53 16.87 34.18
CA ARG A 719 10.08 17.10 34.21
C ARG A 719 9.38 16.27 33.15
N ILE A 720 9.25 16.82 31.93
CA ILE A 720 8.41 16.28 30.85
C ILE A 720 9.20 15.83 29.61
N LEU A 721 10.43 16.30 29.46
CA LEU A 721 11.23 16.01 28.26
C LEU A 721 12.06 14.75 28.46
N LYS A 722 11.93 13.81 27.53
CA LYS A 722 12.75 12.60 27.43
C LYS A 722 13.49 12.58 26.10
N ALA A 723 14.62 11.90 26.09
CA ALA A 723 15.41 11.71 24.88
C ALA A 723 15.26 10.28 24.36
N HIS A 724 15.16 10.14 23.05
CA HIS A 724 15.47 8.88 22.37
C HIS A 724 16.95 8.55 22.49
N SER A 725 17.32 7.31 22.14
CA SER A 725 18.74 6.94 22.03
C SER A 725 19.39 7.64 20.85
N TYR A 726 20.57 8.24 21.04
CA TYR A 726 21.38 8.76 19.94
C TYR A 726 21.68 7.68 18.91
N GLU A 727 21.99 6.46 19.37
CA GLU A 727 22.28 5.32 18.50
C GLU A 727 21.11 4.95 17.57
N ARG A 728 19.87 5.29 17.95
CA ARG A 728 18.68 4.95 17.15
C ARG A 728 18.41 5.97 16.05
N TYR A 729 18.59 7.27 16.33
CA TYR A 729 18.15 8.33 15.41
C TYR A 729 19.26 9.30 15.02
N GLY A 730 20.29 9.48 15.84
CA GLY A 730 21.38 10.41 15.59
C GLY A 730 22.54 9.80 14.80
N SER A 731 22.91 8.55 15.08
CA SER A 731 24.11 7.89 14.51
C SER A 731 24.08 7.72 12.98
N GLN A 732 22.89 7.73 12.38
CA GLN A 732 22.67 7.58 10.94
C GLN A 732 22.26 8.90 10.26
N GLY A 733 22.64 10.04 10.87
CA GLY A 733 22.49 11.36 10.27
C GLY A 733 23.55 11.69 9.24
N LEU A 734 23.19 12.54 8.28
CA LEU A 734 24.15 13.19 7.40
C LEU A 734 24.04 14.70 7.53
N ARG A 735 25.16 15.37 7.82
CA ARG A 735 25.24 16.83 7.87
C ARG A 735 26.01 17.34 6.67
N LEU A 736 25.38 18.22 5.90
CA LEU A 736 25.96 18.81 4.71
C LEU A 736 26.31 20.27 4.93
N TYR A 737 27.46 20.63 4.36
CA TYR A 737 28.01 21.97 4.37
C TYR A 737 28.08 22.50 2.94
N GLY A 738 27.80 23.79 2.76
CA GLY A 738 28.13 24.49 1.52
C GLY A 738 29.63 24.37 1.21
N LYS A 739 30.02 24.34 -0.07
CA LYS A 739 31.40 24.07 -0.50
C LYS A 739 32.45 24.93 0.23
N GLU A 740 32.24 26.24 0.27
CA GLU A 740 33.16 27.20 0.88
C GLU A 740 33.28 26.98 2.39
N GLU A 741 32.17 26.66 3.05
CA GLU A 741 32.13 26.43 4.49
C GLU A 741 32.69 25.07 4.88
N ALA A 742 32.44 24.05 4.06
CA ALA A 742 33.05 22.72 4.20
C ALA A 742 34.58 22.86 4.16
N VAL A 743 35.11 23.59 3.17
CA VAL A 743 36.55 23.89 3.05
C VAL A 743 37.05 24.68 4.27
N ALA A 744 36.34 25.74 4.68
CA ALA A 744 36.73 26.56 5.83
C ALA A 744 36.74 25.78 7.16
N LYS A 745 35.86 24.78 7.29
CA LYS A 745 35.72 23.94 8.50
C LYS A 745 36.48 22.62 8.42
N GLY A 746 37.19 22.33 7.33
CA GLY A 746 37.86 21.04 7.11
C GLY A 746 36.90 19.86 7.08
N ARG A 747 35.71 20.03 6.48
CA ARG A 747 34.66 19.02 6.37
C ARG A 747 34.40 18.66 4.91
N ASP A 748 33.87 17.48 4.68
CA ASP A 748 33.47 17.06 3.34
C ASP A 748 32.20 17.78 2.89
N CYS A 749 32.27 18.45 1.74
CA CYS A 749 31.09 18.85 1.01
C CYS A 749 30.56 17.61 0.27
N ASN A 750 29.28 17.27 0.43
CA ASN A 750 28.69 16.21 -0.38
C ASN A 750 28.25 16.79 -1.73
N GLU A 751 29.23 17.31 -2.48
CA GLU A 751 29.05 17.86 -3.83
C GLU A 751 28.36 16.85 -4.73
N PHE A 752 28.60 15.55 -4.53
CA PHE A 752 27.94 14.50 -5.29
C PHE A 752 26.43 14.49 -5.09
N LEU A 753 25.94 14.56 -3.84
CA LEU A 753 24.50 14.64 -3.59
C LEU A 753 23.91 15.92 -4.20
N MET A 754 24.61 17.05 -4.05
CA MET A 754 24.15 18.31 -4.65
C MET A 754 24.16 18.27 -6.17
N GLN A 755 25.16 17.66 -6.81
CA GLN A 755 25.21 17.48 -8.26
C GLN A 755 24.07 16.58 -8.75
N ARG A 756 23.76 15.51 -8.02
CA ARG A 756 22.62 14.63 -8.33
C ARG A 756 21.28 15.35 -8.17
N LEU A 757 21.09 16.09 -7.08
CA LEU A 757 19.90 16.92 -6.89
C LEU A 757 19.79 18.01 -7.96
N ASN A 758 20.90 18.51 -8.48
CA ASN A 758 20.93 19.51 -9.54
C ASN A 758 20.93 18.92 -10.97
N SER A 759 20.89 17.59 -11.16
CA SER A 759 21.03 16.97 -12.49
C SER A 759 19.98 17.45 -13.49
N ASP A 760 18.78 17.74 -12.99
CA ASP A 760 17.63 18.22 -13.78
C ASP A 760 17.46 19.75 -13.68
N GLY A 761 18.50 20.45 -13.24
CA GLY A 761 18.49 21.88 -12.92
C GLY A 761 18.14 22.17 -11.45
N LYS A 762 18.64 23.30 -10.93
CA LYS A 762 18.34 23.80 -9.59
C LYS A 762 16.91 24.37 -9.59
N PRO A 763 15.95 23.77 -8.86
CA PRO A 763 14.59 24.28 -8.83
C PRO A 763 14.57 25.63 -8.10
N ILE A 764 13.95 26.63 -8.74
CA ILE A 764 13.74 27.97 -8.15
C ILE A 764 12.89 27.89 -6.88
N THR A 765 11.99 26.89 -6.81
CA THR A 765 11.02 26.68 -5.73
C THR A 765 11.45 25.61 -4.72
N GLY A 766 12.72 25.20 -4.74
CA GLY A 766 13.26 24.16 -3.85
C GLY A 766 12.95 22.73 -4.28
N TYR A 767 13.63 21.77 -3.66
CA TYR A 767 13.47 20.34 -3.94
C TYR A 767 12.22 19.77 -3.26
N SER A 768 11.55 18.81 -3.90
CA SER A 768 10.52 18.04 -3.20
C SER A 768 11.15 17.02 -2.26
N TYR A 769 10.42 16.67 -1.21
CA TYR A 769 10.79 15.64 -0.26
C TYR A 769 11.03 14.29 -0.95
N GLN A 770 10.14 13.89 -1.87
CA GLN A 770 10.29 12.60 -2.57
C GLN A 770 11.57 12.54 -3.39
N ARG A 771 12.00 13.66 -3.99
CA ARG A 771 13.24 13.72 -4.75
C ARG A 771 14.44 13.53 -3.82
N VAL A 772 14.51 14.29 -2.74
CA VAL A 772 15.61 14.17 -1.77
C VAL A 772 15.65 12.77 -1.17
N ALA A 773 14.50 12.25 -0.72
CA ALA A 773 14.39 10.91 -0.16
C ALA A 773 14.82 9.81 -1.15
N ALA A 774 14.47 9.93 -2.44
CA ALA A 774 14.88 8.97 -3.46
C ALA A 774 16.40 8.97 -3.68
N GLU A 775 17.04 10.15 -3.71
CA GLU A 775 18.49 10.26 -3.90
C GLU A 775 19.29 9.67 -2.74
N VAL A 776 18.78 9.79 -1.51
CA VAL A 776 19.48 9.31 -0.30
C VAL A 776 18.99 7.94 0.19
N CYS A 777 17.99 7.34 -0.45
CA CYS A 777 17.39 6.07 -0.03
C CYS A 777 18.43 4.94 0.15
N SER A 778 19.44 4.88 -0.73
CA SER A 778 20.50 3.87 -0.65
C SER A 778 21.44 4.04 0.55
N MET A 779 21.41 5.20 1.21
CA MET A 779 22.31 5.53 2.33
C MET A 779 21.73 5.13 3.69
N SER A 780 20.44 4.72 3.75
CA SER A 780 19.77 4.35 5.01
C SER A 780 19.90 5.42 6.12
N LEU A 781 19.76 6.69 5.74
CA LEU A 781 19.87 7.82 6.67
C LEU A 781 18.58 8.02 7.45
N THR A 782 18.69 8.41 8.72
CA THR A 782 17.55 8.81 9.55
C THR A 782 17.16 10.27 9.31
N HIS A 783 18.13 11.13 9.07
CA HIS A 783 17.93 12.55 8.84
C HIS A 783 19.05 13.17 8.00
N LEU A 784 18.76 14.33 7.41
CA LEU A 784 19.70 15.16 6.68
C LEU A 784 19.64 16.57 7.26
N GLN A 785 20.79 17.12 7.64
CA GLN A 785 20.91 18.49 8.12
C GLN A 785 21.72 19.33 7.12
N MET A 786 21.18 20.46 6.68
CA MET A 786 21.74 21.28 5.60
C MET A 786 22.21 22.65 6.11
N GLU A 787 23.44 22.73 6.63
CA GLU A 787 23.96 24.01 7.13
C GLU A 787 24.50 24.87 5.98
N HIS A 788 23.92 26.06 5.80
CA HIS A 788 24.42 27.13 4.93
C HIS A 788 24.64 26.72 3.44
N VAL A 789 23.63 26.07 2.83
CA VAL A 789 23.66 25.54 1.44
C VAL A 789 22.84 26.37 0.44
#